data_AF-A0A9P1DSB6-F1
#
_entry.id   AF-A0A9P1DSB6-F1
#
_cell.length_a   1.000
_cell.length_b   1.000
_cell.length_c   1.000
_cell.angle_alpha   90.00
_cell.angle_beta   90.00
_cell.angle_gamma   90.00
#
_symmetry.space_group_name_H-M   'P 1'
#
loop_
_entity.id
_entity.type
_entity.pdbx_description
1 polymer ?
#
loop_
_entity_poly.entity_id
_entity_poly.type
_entity_poly.pdbx_seq_one_letter_code
_entity_poly.pdbx_strand_id
1 'polypeptide(L)'
;MSSSSNSGSGSSGSSEEDKPCVTLENSETSSEAEVASAKARARAGMFTWPCPRHFHAELSERQSARVLKPADVSREDFLETFKTVLRRKGYLHNLVKAAVADEPHKHYQADGNARERHKHLIFLFRQPFVHASVCKMLGEQFGAHGFFTFHRAGWVAYLDYLMSESAKKPAQDLDRQMVFYPAAYTWQRAEAELGQMSLQMSGRRQNDGVQQRKEPEPKRRKQMTFSELTDFVVERGIRAVGALWQEAKEEKKAGNPLIWNHLGSLRDANAELQKILGAWHRPETLGATTLVSTPTFALTQFVLPPPVQEWMQTGYSKVALILQGPPGTGKTEMALSILLSLCPAGVHFLSKLDQIRKITINGGQGLLVDECTFRNIDIDDAKAWTDIAHPRDVRARNQDGHIPSAVPRIFTTNHHIGQFWPPEYFDVNHQQALDRRTLWLHIPDKVFETKHQATVAAPGFKAGLALGDSKVAEPNTTLLSTPAPDIDSVAQLDEEELNDMMNKAAEVKATLAQNQAKIRSCQQQARRQAKSLLQGGLSCAAVRRVLAVYAVSEWDLGLAVQAAQRLSSLATSDARFPTSESVRTLFTEHDLDDLLQLFDDGHALWVPARKFASQWAVRRGRLRATDAVDPDLLRQKGYHDMAVLLGAAVPQLRAAQYTRRKRRACGELRELAAETAVECPAGTRTELKKDQFEALVQAVTQQQLTPEQRARLDELTELYFQLEERPAVARQPFRLRASAALFTYNVQNLTEDAFSEFVSFIETLENVVRWTATLEESLHATESGRLHLHCFLEFSRAPDWATLQPLTWRGVLPNCSACKARGPRWREAADQGHFYCWAWKLGTRCVRTSNHEPWVHYTVRATWLDLLWSGHKLSHEVYLEYAAKVRLGFITRSKQVEAVVAHEQMRAFEAEQAAAVARLAPLKRPFKADVVERLQAWASQYEELQPRYKFCVLRAGSRCGKSTLAKSLHDLFPWKPPSA
;
A
#
# COMPACT_ATOMS: atom_id res chain seq x y z
N MET A 1 -23.18 23.68 -63.82
CA MET A 1 -24.44 23.87 -63.06
C MET A 1 -24.04 23.87 -61.59
N SER A 2 -23.45 25.00 -61.18
CA SER A 2 -24.05 26.05 -60.34
C SER A 2 -23.91 25.67 -58.85
N SER A 3 -22.78 26.00 -58.22
CA SER A 3 -22.51 27.27 -57.47
C SER A 3 -23.33 27.30 -56.17
N SER A 4 -22.82 27.61 -54.98
CA SER A 4 -22.03 28.78 -54.52
C SER A 4 -21.72 28.53 -53.02
N SER A 5 -20.48 28.57 -52.50
CA SER A 5 -19.62 29.71 -52.13
C SER A 5 -19.92 30.39 -50.77
N ASN A 6 -18.81 30.64 -50.04
CA ASN A 6 -18.54 31.65 -48.99
C ASN A 6 -19.07 31.36 -47.57
N SER A 7 -18.36 31.67 -46.48
CA SER A 7 -17.04 32.26 -46.15
C SER A 7 -17.04 32.33 -44.60
N GLY A 8 -16.05 31.89 -43.85
CA GLY A 8 -14.80 32.60 -43.58
C GLY A 8 -14.94 33.64 -42.46
N SER A 9 -14.43 33.34 -41.25
CA SER A 9 -13.70 34.29 -40.36
C SER A 9 -13.37 33.64 -39.02
N GLY A 10 -12.10 33.63 -38.64
CA GLY A 10 -11.67 33.32 -37.27
C GLY A 10 -11.51 34.60 -36.45
N SER A 11 -11.58 34.48 -35.12
CA SER A 11 -10.60 35.09 -34.20
C SER A 11 -10.77 34.55 -32.78
N SER A 12 -9.63 34.36 -32.14
CA SER A 12 -9.33 34.23 -30.71
C SER A 12 -10.28 34.92 -29.72
N GLY A 13 -10.50 34.25 -28.59
CA GLY A 13 -11.02 34.85 -27.35
C GLY A 13 -10.95 33.85 -26.20
N SER A 14 -10.04 34.11 -25.25
CA SER A 14 -9.87 33.42 -23.98
C SER A 14 -11.02 33.69 -23.00
N SER A 15 -11.50 32.68 -22.27
CA SER A 15 -11.98 32.80 -20.87
C SER A 15 -12.46 31.46 -20.32
N GLU A 16 -11.86 31.09 -19.19
CA GLU A 16 -12.39 30.48 -17.96
C GLU A 16 -13.63 29.55 -17.92
N GLU A 17 -13.55 28.71 -16.89
CA GLU A 17 -14.38 27.61 -16.43
C GLU A 17 -15.91 27.79 -16.51
N ASP A 18 -16.63 26.70 -16.77
CA ASP A 18 -17.80 26.43 -15.94
C ASP A 18 -18.15 24.94 -15.79
N LYS A 19 -18.54 24.59 -14.56
CA LYS A 19 -18.95 23.26 -14.09
C LYS A 19 -20.35 22.93 -14.62
N PRO A 20 -20.72 21.67 -14.92
CA PRO A 20 -22.11 21.35 -15.22
C PRO A 20 -22.92 21.26 -13.92
N CYS A 21 -23.58 22.37 -13.60
CA CYS A 21 -24.82 22.40 -12.82
C CYS A 21 -25.97 21.81 -13.67
N VAL A 22 -26.88 21.11 -13.01
CA VAL A 22 -28.03 20.43 -13.60
C VAL A 22 -29.09 21.45 -14.03
N THR A 23 -29.47 21.46 -15.31
CA THR A 23 -30.80 21.89 -15.76
C THR A 23 -31.35 20.93 -16.80
N LEU A 24 -32.60 20.53 -16.59
CA LEU A 24 -33.43 19.66 -17.41
C LEU A 24 -34.22 20.53 -18.40
N GLU A 25 -34.13 20.25 -19.70
CA GLU A 25 -35.22 20.55 -20.64
C GLU A 25 -35.51 19.31 -21.51
N ASN A 26 -36.81 18.99 -21.58
CA ASN A 26 -37.46 17.99 -22.43
C ASN A 26 -37.38 18.47 -23.91
N SER A 27 -37.50 17.71 -24.99
CA SER A 27 -37.89 16.34 -25.34
C SER A 27 -37.47 16.16 -26.80
N GLU A 28 -37.05 14.98 -27.23
CA GLU A 28 -37.55 14.39 -28.48
C GLU A 28 -37.23 12.90 -28.53
N THR A 29 -38.06 12.22 -29.31
CA THR A 29 -38.45 10.82 -29.23
C THR A 29 -37.43 9.81 -29.76
N SER A 30 -37.41 8.64 -29.10
CA SER A 30 -37.13 7.30 -29.65
C SER A 30 -36.00 7.13 -30.68
N SER A 31 -34.83 6.68 -30.21
CA SER A 31 -33.96 5.75 -30.98
C SER A 31 -32.81 5.10 -30.19
N GLU A 32 -32.57 5.46 -28.92
CA GLU A 32 -31.44 4.90 -28.14
C GLU A 32 -31.63 3.47 -27.60
N ALA A 33 -32.49 2.66 -28.22
CA ALA A 33 -32.74 1.28 -27.80
C ALA A 33 -31.70 0.26 -28.32
N GLU A 34 -30.79 0.62 -29.24
CA GLU A 34 -29.94 -0.37 -29.92
C GLU A 34 -28.45 -0.39 -29.56
N VAL A 35 -27.94 0.47 -28.67
CA VAL A 35 -26.51 0.47 -28.33
C VAL A 35 -26.23 0.48 -26.81
N ALA A 36 -26.88 -0.41 -26.06
CA ALA A 36 -26.47 -0.71 -24.69
C ALA A 36 -25.44 -1.85 -24.66
N SER A 37 -24.20 -1.56 -24.25
CA SER A 37 -23.13 -2.55 -24.11
C SER A 37 -23.53 -3.73 -23.21
N ALA A 38 -22.97 -4.92 -23.48
CA ALA A 38 -23.27 -6.20 -22.82
C ALA A 38 -23.17 -6.23 -21.26
N LYS A 39 -22.79 -5.13 -20.60
CA LYS A 39 -22.81 -4.98 -19.13
C LYS A 39 -24.22 -4.98 -18.52
N ALA A 40 -25.27 -4.68 -19.29
CA ALA A 40 -26.65 -4.55 -18.78
C ALA A 40 -27.45 -5.88 -18.70
N ARG A 41 -26.85 -7.04 -19.00
CA ARG A 41 -27.55 -8.35 -19.02
C ARG A 41 -27.47 -9.16 -17.72
N ALA A 42 -27.08 -8.56 -16.59
CA ALA A 42 -27.01 -9.27 -15.32
C ALA A 42 -28.42 -9.39 -14.68
N ARG A 43 -28.83 -10.63 -14.39
CA ARG A 43 -30.10 -10.93 -13.70
C ARG A 43 -30.05 -10.55 -12.22
N ALA A 44 -28.88 -10.49 -11.62
CA ALA A 44 -28.68 -10.05 -10.24
C ALA A 44 -27.91 -8.73 -10.21
N GLY A 45 -28.21 -7.87 -9.25
CA GLY A 45 -27.56 -6.58 -9.08
C GLY A 45 -27.83 -5.96 -7.71
N MET A 46 -27.28 -4.77 -7.51
CA MET A 46 -27.45 -3.98 -6.29
C MET A 46 -27.73 -2.52 -6.63
N PHE A 47 -28.73 -1.93 -6.00
CA PHE A 47 -28.97 -0.50 -5.97
C PHE A 47 -28.41 0.07 -4.66
N THR A 48 -27.55 1.07 -4.76
CA THR A 48 -26.98 1.76 -3.60
C THR A 48 -27.60 3.15 -3.52
N TRP A 49 -28.25 3.44 -2.39
CA TRP A 49 -28.74 4.76 -2.04
C TRP A 49 -27.80 5.39 -0.99
N PRO A 50 -26.87 6.26 -1.42
CA PRO A 50 -25.96 6.94 -0.50
C PRO A 50 -26.65 8.11 0.23
N CYS A 51 -26.03 8.58 1.31
CA CYS A 51 -26.42 9.86 1.92
C CYS A 51 -26.12 11.00 0.92
N PRO A 52 -27.09 11.89 0.61
CA PRO A 52 -26.85 13.04 -0.26
C PRO A 52 -25.82 13.99 0.36
N ARG A 53 -25.01 14.66 -0.47
CA ARG A 53 -23.99 15.61 0.02
C ARG A 53 -24.58 16.92 0.55
N HIS A 54 -25.74 17.32 0.02
CA HIS A 54 -26.45 18.53 0.41
C HIS A 54 -27.92 18.18 0.56
N PHE A 55 -28.49 18.48 1.74
CA PHE A 55 -29.91 18.27 2.04
C PHE A 55 -30.35 19.25 3.13
N HIS A 56 -31.63 19.59 3.14
CA HIS A 56 -32.24 20.46 4.15
C HIS A 56 -32.23 19.82 5.54
N ALA A 57 -32.16 20.62 6.61
CA ALA A 57 -32.13 20.10 7.99
C ALA A 57 -33.45 19.44 8.40
N GLU A 58 -34.58 20.00 7.95
CA GLU A 58 -35.93 19.51 8.28
C GLU A 58 -36.43 18.44 7.30
N LEU A 59 -37.16 17.44 7.82
CA LEU A 59 -37.70 16.34 7.01
C LEU A 59 -38.73 16.83 5.99
N SER A 60 -39.59 17.77 6.38
CA SER A 60 -40.64 18.35 5.51
C SER A 60 -40.05 19.05 4.28
N GLU A 61 -38.94 19.76 4.45
CA GLU A 61 -38.21 20.43 3.36
C GLU A 61 -37.51 19.41 2.44
N ARG A 62 -36.94 18.34 3.01
CA ARG A 62 -36.37 17.25 2.19
C ARG A 62 -37.43 16.53 1.36
N GLN A 63 -38.62 16.32 1.92
CA GLN A 63 -39.76 15.73 1.22
C GLN A 63 -40.26 16.63 0.09
N SER A 64 -40.37 17.95 0.31
CA SER A 64 -40.80 18.90 -0.73
C SER A 64 -39.77 19.03 -1.86
N ALA A 65 -38.48 19.06 -1.52
CA ALA A 65 -37.37 19.12 -2.48
C ALA A 65 -37.09 17.79 -3.19
N ARG A 66 -37.69 16.68 -2.72
CA ARG A 66 -37.44 15.31 -3.21
C ARG A 66 -35.95 14.93 -3.16
N VAL A 67 -35.28 15.28 -2.06
CA VAL A 67 -33.89 14.89 -1.76
C VAL A 67 -33.85 14.32 -0.34
N LEU A 68 -34.27 13.06 -0.21
CA LEU A 68 -34.30 12.35 1.07
C LEU A 68 -32.94 11.75 1.39
N LYS A 69 -32.61 11.63 2.68
CA LYS A 69 -31.48 10.81 3.14
C LYS A 69 -31.96 9.39 3.46
N PRO A 70 -31.11 8.35 3.36
CA PRO A 70 -31.51 6.98 3.65
C PRO A 70 -32.15 6.80 5.03
N ALA A 71 -31.70 7.54 6.06
CA ALA A 71 -32.28 7.48 7.40
C ALA A 71 -33.74 7.99 7.48
N ASP A 72 -34.23 8.75 6.50
CA ASP A 72 -35.60 9.26 6.48
C ASP A 72 -36.65 8.18 6.13
N VAL A 73 -36.22 7.03 5.61
CA VAL A 73 -37.10 5.97 5.11
C VAL A 73 -36.72 4.64 5.75
N SER A 74 -37.70 3.85 6.20
CA SER A 74 -37.42 2.50 6.72
C SER A 74 -36.95 1.55 5.61
N ARG A 75 -36.40 0.39 5.97
CA ARG A 75 -35.97 -0.61 4.96
C ARG A 75 -37.17 -1.20 4.22
N GLU A 76 -38.25 -1.40 4.96
CA GLU A 76 -39.54 -1.90 4.52
C GLU A 76 -40.19 -0.93 3.53
N ASP A 77 -40.27 0.36 3.89
CA ASP A 77 -40.83 1.40 3.01
C ASP A 77 -39.99 1.60 1.75
N PHE A 78 -38.67 1.46 1.86
CA PHE A 78 -37.79 1.55 0.70
C PHE A 78 -37.99 0.36 -0.25
N LEU A 79 -38.17 -0.86 0.28
CA LEU A 79 -38.50 -2.03 -0.53
C LEU A 79 -39.87 -1.90 -1.20
N GLU A 80 -40.89 -1.39 -0.50
CA GLU A 80 -42.22 -1.13 -1.09
C GLU A 80 -42.20 -0.02 -2.13
N THR A 81 -41.39 1.03 -1.91
CA THR A 81 -41.11 2.07 -2.90
C THR A 81 -40.53 1.46 -4.17
N PHE A 82 -39.51 0.62 -4.03
CA PHE A 82 -38.89 -0.08 -5.16
C PHE A 82 -39.90 -0.97 -5.90
N LYS A 83 -40.69 -1.76 -5.18
CA LYS A 83 -41.75 -2.59 -5.78
C LYS A 83 -42.81 -1.76 -6.50
N THR A 84 -43.17 -0.60 -5.96
CA THR A 84 -44.14 0.32 -6.57
C THR A 84 -43.61 0.89 -7.89
N VAL A 85 -42.33 1.29 -7.92
CA VAL A 85 -41.66 1.71 -9.16
C VAL A 85 -41.63 0.57 -10.18
N LEU A 86 -41.26 -0.65 -9.76
CA LEU A 86 -41.28 -1.80 -10.66
C LEU A 86 -42.68 -2.14 -11.17
N ARG A 87 -43.72 -1.98 -10.35
CA ARG A 87 -45.12 -2.19 -10.76
C ARG A 87 -45.52 -1.18 -11.83
N ARG A 88 -45.23 0.11 -11.61
CA ARG A 88 -45.49 1.20 -12.57
C ARG A 88 -44.73 1.02 -13.89
N LYS A 89 -43.53 0.46 -13.84
CA LYS A 89 -42.70 0.16 -15.02
C LYS A 89 -42.96 -1.21 -15.64
N GLY A 90 -43.91 -1.99 -15.10
CA GLY A 90 -44.25 -3.32 -15.61
C GLY A 90 -43.22 -4.43 -15.31
N TYR A 91 -42.23 -4.18 -14.45
CA TYR A 91 -41.14 -5.13 -14.14
C TYR A 91 -41.36 -5.94 -12.85
N LEU A 92 -42.42 -5.71 -12.08
CA LEU A 92 -42.60 -6.39 -10.79
C LEU A 92 -42.68 -7.92 -10.93
N HIS A 93 -43.34 -8.43 -11.97
CA HIS A 93 -43.45 -9.87 -12.27
C HIS A 93 -42.09 -10.55 -12.55
N ASN A 94 -41.09 -9.75 -12.86
CA ASN A 94 -39.74 -10.18 -13.14
C ASN A 94 -38.91 -10.38 -11.86
N LEU A 95 -39.29 -9.74 -10.75
CA LEU A 95 -38.54 -9.78 -9.49
C LEU A 95 -38.69 -11.15 -8.81
N VAL A 96 -37.58 -11.86 -8.63
CA VAL A 96 -37.53 -13.17 -7.98
C VAL A 96 -37.22 -13.02 -6.49
N LYS A 97 -36.15 -12.28 -6.18
CA LYS A 97 -35.69 -12.02 -4.82
C LYS A 97 -35.21 -10.58 -4.69
N ALA A 98 -35.36 -10.00 -3.51
CA ALA A 98 -34.66 -8.78 -3.13
C ALA A 98 -34.31 -8.81 -1.64
N ALA A 99 -33.30 -8.03 -1.26
CA ALA A 99 -33.00 -7.78 0.14
C ALA A 99 -32.52 -6.34 0.33
N VAL A 100 -32.94 -5.69 1.40
CA VAL A 100 -32.52 -4.34 1.78
C VAL A 100 -31.72 -4.42 3.07
N ALA A 101 -30.48 -3.94 3.00
CA ALA A 101 -29.61 -3.74 4.15
C ALA A 101 -29.39 -2.24 4.37
N ASP A 102 -29.26 -1.86 5.63
CA ASP A 102 -28.86 -0.54 6.07
C ASP A 102 -27.44 -0.60 6.63
N GLU A 103 -26.48 0.14 6.07
CA GLU A 103 -25.05 0.04 6.40
C GLU A 103 -24.45 1.40 6.78
N PRO A 104 -23.51 1.46 7.72
CA PRO A 104 -22.81 2.69 8.05
C PRO A 104 -21.89 3.12 6.90
N HIS A 105 -21.90 4.41 6.61
CA HIS A 105 -21.06 5.08 5.62
C HIS A 105 -19.68 5.41 6.20
N LYS A 106 -18.74 5.81 5.33
CA LYS A 106 -17.40 6.27 5.73
C LYS A 106 -17.38 7.67 6.35
N HIS A 107 -18.45 8.45 6.15
CA HIS A 107 -18.55 9.80 6.70
C HIS A 107 -19.30 9.77 8.03
N TYR A 108 -18.83 10.60 8.96
CA TYR A 108 -19.53 10.88 10.21
C TYR A 108 -20.54 12.00 9.98
N GLN A 109 -21.61 11.99 10.77
CA GLN A 109 -22.50 13.13 10.91
C GLN A 109 -21.71 14.34 11.43
N ALA A 110 -22.25 15.54 11.24
CA ALA A 110 -21.58 16.79 11.58
C ALA A 110 -21.21 16.91 13.08
N ASP A 111 -21.88 16.14 13.95
CA ASP A 111 -21.62 16.07 15.38
C ASP A 111 -20.47 15.13 15.77
N GLY A 112 -19.95 14.34 14.81
CA GLY A 112 -18.87 13.37 15.02
C GLY A 112 -19.26 12.11 15.78
N ASN A 113 -20.52 11.97 16.22
CA ASN A 113 -20.94 10.90 17.14
C ASN A 113 -21.41 9.63 16.42
N ALA A 114 -21.93 9.75 15.20
CA ALA A 114 -22.47 8.63 14.45
C ALA A 114 -22.05 8.67 12.98
N ARG A 115 -21.86 7.51 12.36
CA ARG A 115 -21.65 7.39 10.91
C ARG A 115 -22.97 7.68 10.18
N GLU A 116 -22.89 8.39 9.06
CA GLU A 116 -24.02 8.49 8.12
C GLU A 116 -24.41 7.08 7.64
N ARG A 117 -25.62 6.89 7.11
CA ARG A 117 -26.11 5.57 6.71
C ARG A 117 -26.43 5.48 5.22
N HIS A 118 -26.17 4.31 4.64
CA HIS A 118 -26.46 3.92 3.27
C HIS A 118 -27.48 2.79 3.24
N LYS A 119 -28.37 2.78 2.24
CA LYS A 119 -29.21 1.61 1.96
C LYS A 119 -28.74 0.88 0.72
N HIS A 120 -28.56 -0.42 0.86
CA HIS A 120 -28.24 -1.33 -0.23
C HIS A 120 -29.44 -2.23 -0.49
N LEU A 121 -29.99 -2.17 -1.70
CA LEU A 121 -31.03 -3.08 -2.17
C LEU A 121 -30.41 -4.03 -3.19
N ILE A 122 -30.18 -5.28 -2.81
CA ILE A 122 -29.79 -6.34 -3.73
C ILE A 122 -31.04 -6.95 -4.35
N PHE A 123 -30.99 -7.35 -5.62
CA PHE A 123 -32.11 -7.96 -6.32
C PHE A 123 -31.68 -9.08 -7.27
N LEU A 124 -32.61 -9.99 -7.55
CA LEU A 124 -32.52 -11.04 -8.56
C LEU A 124 -33.79 -11.03 -9.42
N PHE A 125 -33.64 -10.86 -10.73
CA PHE A 125 -34.68 -10.85 -11.75
C PHE A 125 -34.67 -12.14 -12.61
N ARG A 126 -35.82 -12.48 -13.21
CA ARG A 126 -35.95 -13.58 -14.18
C ARG A 126 -35.29 -13.24 -15.52
N GLN A 127 -35.37 -11.99 -15.93
CA GLN A 127 -34.83 -11.42 -17.16
C GLN A 127 -34.21 -10.04 -16.87
N PRO A 128 -33.25 -9.56 -17.67
CA PRO A 128 -32.77 -8.18 -17.56
C PRO A 128 -33.90 -7.14 -17.75
N PHE A 129 -33.73 -5.94 -17.22
CA PHE A 129 -34.71 -4.85 -17.34
C PHE A 129 -34.01 -3.49 -17.55
N VAL A 130 -34.76 -2.48 -18.01
CA VAL A 130 -34.24 -1.12 -18.26
C VAL A 130 -34.17 -0.32 -16.95
N HIS A 131 -33.01 -0.39 -16.29
CA HIS A 131 -32.77 0.20 -14.97
C HIS A 131 -32.74 1.73 -14.95
N ALA A 132 -32.38 2.41 -16.05
CA ALA A 132 -32.33 3.87 -16.12
C ALA A 132 -33.69 4.52 -15.79
N SER A 133 -34.78 3.97 -16.34
CA SER A 133 -36.13 4.46 -16.11
C SER A 133 -36.64 4.23 -14.69
N VAL A 134 -36.15 3.17 -14.03
CA VAL A 134 -36.45 2.84 -12.63
C VAL A 134 -35.64 3.76 -11.70
N CYS A 135 -34.36 3.98 -12.00
CA CYS A 135 -33.47 4.90 -11.28
C CYS A 135 -34.01 6.33 -11.27
N LYS A 136 -34.41 6.83 -12.46
CA LYS A 136 -34.99 8.16 -12.62
C LYS A 136 -36.26 8.33 -11.77
N MET A 137 -37.15 7.32 -11.79
CA MET A 137 -38.40 7.37 -11.00
C MET A 137 -38.15 7.31 -9.49
N LEU A 138 -37.18 6.53 -9.02
CA LEU A 138 -36.80 6.47 -7.60
C LEU A 138 -36.31 7.83 -7.09
N GLY A 139 -35.44 8.51 -7.84
CA GLY A 139 -34.95 9.84 -7.49
C GLY A 139 -36.05 10.91 -7.61
N GLU A 140 -36.68 11.03 -8.77
CA GLU A 140 -37.59 12.14 -9.06
C GLU A 140 -38.93 12.06 -8.35
N GLN A 141 -39.47 10.87 -8.06
CA GLN A 141 -40.80 10.73 -7.43
C GLN A 141 -40.73 10.39 -5.94
N PHE A 142 -39.67 9.71 -5.51
CA PHE A 142 -39.54 9.20 -4.14
C PHE A 142 -38.32 9.75 -3.40
N GLY A 143 -37.53 10.63 -4.03
CA GLY A 143 -36.36 11.27 -3.41
C GLY A 143 -35.17 10.35 -3.13
N ALA A 144 -35.20 9.12 -3.64
CA ALA A 144 -34.18 8.10 -3.43
C ALA A 144 -33.13 8.12 -4.55
N HIS A 145 -32.26 9.14 -4.50
CA HIS A 145 -31.19 9.33 -5.48
C HIS A 145 -30.03 8.35 -5.23
N GLY A 146 -29.88 7.37 -6.12
CA GLY A 146 -28.87 6.32 -6.02
C GLY A 146 -28.43 5.78 -7.38
N PHE A 147 -27.70 4.68 -7.38
CA PHE A 147 -27.17 4.08 -8.60
C PHE A 147 -27.19 2.55 -8.57
N PHE A 148 -27.34 1.94 -9.75
CA PHE A 148 -27.30 0.49 -9.93
C PHE A 148 -25.88 -0.01 -10.21
N THR A 149 -25.55 -1.15 -9.63
CA THR A 149 -24.31 -1.90 -9.87
C THR A 149 -24.61 -3.33 -10.27
N PHE A 150 -23.94 -3.82 -11.31
CA PHE A 150 -24.14 -5.15 -11.88
C PHE A 150 -22.80 -5.89 -11.99
N HIS A 151 -22.65 -6.95 -11.22
CA HIS A 151 -21.48 -7.83 -11.21
C HIS A 151 -21.87 -9.22 -11.72
N ARG A 152 -20.94 -9.90 -12.39
CA ARG A 152 -21.13 -11.27 -12.90
C ARG A 152 -21.16 -12.35 -11.81
N ALA A 153 -21.08 -11.97 -10.53
CA ALA A 153 -20.90 -12.88 -9.40
C ALA A 153 -22.19 -13.56 -8.93
N GLY A 154 -23.36 -13.15 -9.44
CA GLY A 154 -24.67 -13.76 -9.13
C GLY A 154 -25.26 -13.32 -7.79
N TRP A 155 -26.51 -13.71 -7.52
CA TRP A 155 -27.27 -13.33 -6.32
C TRP A 155 -26.54 -13.66 -5.01
N VAL A 156 -25.96 -14.86 -4.92
CA VAL A 156 -25.32 -15.34 -3.69
C VAL A 156 -24.08 -14.51 -3.33
N ALA A 157 -23.35 -13.98 -4.31
CA ALA A 157 -22.20 -13.12 -4.03
C ALA A 157 -22.59 -11.75 -3.48
N TYR A 158 -23.73 -11.20 -3.90
CA TYR A 158 -24.30 -9.99 -3.32
C TYR A 158 -24.81 -10.23 -1.91
N LEU A 159 -25.36 -11.41 -1.67
CA LEU A 159 -25.82 -11.85 -0.37
C LEU A 159 -24.64 -12.04 0.60
N ASP A 160 -23.53 -12.62 0.13
CA ASP A 160 -22.26 -12.73 0.86
C ASP A 160 -21.70 -11.34 1.21
N TYR A 161 -21.74 -10.39 0.26
CA TYR A 161 -21.30 -9.02 0.51
C TYR A 161 -22.07 -8.30 1.64
N LEU A 162 -23.38 -8.55 1.76
CA LEU A 162 -24.22 -7.91 2.80
C LEU A 162 -24.18 -8.66 4.14
N MET A 163 -24.06 -9.99 4.12
CA MET A 163 -24.22 -10.82 5.32
C MET A 163 -22.91 -11.29 5.94
N SER A 164 -21.79 -11.27 5.20
CA SER A 164 -20.51 -11.80 5.67
C SER A 164 -19.56 -10.70 6.16
N GLU A 165 -18.88 -11.00 7.26
CA GLU A 165 -17.80 -10.16 7.78
C GLU A 165 -16.68 -10.03 6.75
N SER A 166 -16.17 -8.82 6.55
CA SER A 166 -15.03 -8.57 5.67
C SER A 166 -14.10 -7.54 6.26
N ALA A 167 -12.89 -7.41 5.68
CA ALA A 167 -11.93 -6.39 6.09
C ALA A 167 -12.46 -4.94 5.96
N LYS A 168 -13.55 -4.74 5.20
CA LYS A 168 -14.21 -3.43 5.02
C LYS A 168 -15.54 -3.31 5.79
N LYS A 169 -16.04 -4.40 6.37
CA LYS A 169 -17.33 -4.48 7.07
C LYS A 169 -17.20 -5.39 8.31
N PRO A 170 -16.82 -4.82 9.47
CA PRO A 170 -16.69 -5.57 10.72
C PRO A 170 -18.06 -6.05 11.24
N ALA A 171 -18.07 -7.00 12.16
CA ALA A 171 -19.29 -7.64 12.67
C ALA A 171 -20.31 -6.67 13.28
N GLN A 172 -19.86 -5.54 13.82
CA GLN A 172 -20.70 -4.49 14.39
C GLN A 172 -21.41 -3.62 13.32
N ASP A 173 -20.86 -3.57 12.11
CA ASP A 173 -21.37 -2.78 10.99
C ASP A 173 -22.32 -3.59 10.08
N LEU A 174 -22.51 -4.88 10.36
CA LEU A 174 -23.43 -5.76 9.64
C LEU A 174 -24.89 -5.47 10.04
N ASP A 175 -25.75 -5.31 9.04
CA ASP A 175 -27.18 -5.23 9.29
C ASP A 175 -27.77 -6.61 9.61
N ARG A 176 -28.07 -6.85 10.88
CA ARG A 176 -28.70 -8.11 11.34
C ARG A 176 -30.22 -8.14 11.13
N GLN A 177 -30.82 -7.06 10.67
CA GLN A 177 -32.27 -6.91 10.50
C GLN A 177 -32.64 -6.61 9.04
N MET A 178 -31.94 -7.22 8.09
CA MET A 178 -32.24 -7.07 6.66
C MET A 178 -33.68 -7.47 6.34
N VAL A 179 -34.29 -6.72 5.42
CA VAL A 179 -35.63 -7.01 4.92
C VAL A 179 -35.52 -7.79 3.61
N PHE A 180 -36.26 -8.88 3.48
CA PHE A 180 -36.20 -9.76 2.31
C PHE A 180 -37.52 -9.81 1.53
N TYR A 181 -37.42 -10.07 0.23
CA TYR A 181 -38.52 -10.34 -0.68
C TYR A 181 -38.27 -11.65 -1.44
N PRO A 182 -39.29 -12.51 -1.64
CA PRO A 182 -40.61 -12.45 -1.00
C PRO A 182 -40.51 -12.65 0.52
N ALA A 183 -41.53 -12.28 1.30
CA ALA A 183 -41.50 -12.39 2.77
C ALA A 183 -41.19 -13.82 3.28
N ALA A 184 -41.48 -14.85 2.47
CA ALA A 184 -41.13 -16.24 2.74
C ALA A 184 -39.61 -16.53 2.64
N TYR A 185 -38.80 -15.62 2.11
CA TYR A 185 -37.35 -15.75 2.03
C TYR A 185 -36.72 -15.14 3.28
N THR A 186 -36.43 -15.96 4.29
CA THR A 186 -35.94 -15.52 5.60
C THR A 186 -34.41 -15.44 5.66
N TRP A 187 -33.87 -14.78 6.69
CA TRP A 187 -32.43 -14.77 6.99
C TRP A 187 -31.83 -16.18 7.03
N GLN A 188 -32.52 -17.15 7.65
CA GLN A 188 -32.07 -18.54 7.73
C GLN A 188 -31.94 -19.21 6.35
N ARG A 189 -32.86 -18.91 5.42
CA ARG A 189 -32.79 -19.41 4.04
C ARG A 189 -31.63 -18.77 3.28
N ALA A 190 -31.39 -17.48 3.51
CA ALA A 190 -30.28 -16.75 2.94
C ALA A 190 -28.92 -17.31 3.41
N GLU A 191 -28.79 -17.62 4.71
CA GLU A 191 -27.61 -18.25 5.31
C GLU A 191 -27.39 -19.69 4.80
N ALA A 192 -28.47 -20.47 4.63
CA ALA A 192 -28.40 -21.80 4.03
C ALA A 192 -27.91 -21.78 2.58
N GLU A 193 -28.34 -20.81 1.76
CA GLU A 193 -27.85 -20.65 0.37
C GLU A 193 -26.36 -20.27 0.33
N LEU A 194 -25.88 -19.43 1.26
CA LEU A 194 -24.44 -19.15 1.41
C LEU A 194 -23.66 -20.41 1.80
N GLY A 195 -24.16 -21.18 2.76
CA GLY A 195 -23.57 -22.46 3.17
C GLY A 195 -23.47 -23.46 2.01
N GLN A 196 -24.52 -23.58 1.20
CA GLN A 196 -24.54 -24.46 0.02
C GLN A 196 -23.55 -24.02 -1.07
N MET A 197 -23.35 -22.72 -1.29
CA MET A 197 -22.33 -22.22 -2.23
C MET A 197 -20.92 -22.57 -1.76
N SER A 198 -20.64 -22.42 -0.46
CA SER A 198 -19.37 -22.84 0.14
C SER A 198 -19.13 -24.34 -0.07
N LEU A 199 -20.17 -25.15 0.11
CA LEU A 199 -20.14 -26.60 -0.16
C LEU A 199 -19.97 -26.93 -1.66
N GLN A 200 -20.65 -26.24 -2.58
CA GLN A 200 -20.49 -26.47 -4.03
C GLN A 200 -19.09 -26.04 -4.53
N MET A 201 -18.52 -24.98 -3.97
CA MET A 201 -17.14 -24.57 -4.22
C MET A 201 -16.14 -25.61 -3.67
N SER A 202 -16.47 -26.28 -2.57
CA SER A 202 -15.70 -27.42 -2.06
C SER A 202 -15.87 -28.70 -2.91
N GLY A 203 -17.07 -28.95 -3.47
CA GLY A 203 -17.36 -30.12 -4.30
C GLY A 203 -16.79 -30.04 -5.72
N ARG A 204 -16.71 -28.85 -6.33
CA ARG A 204 -15.98 -28.64 -7.60
C ARG A 204 -14.49 -28.96 -7.48
N ARG A 205 -13.91 -28.88 -6.27
CA ARG A 205 -12.50 -29.21 -6.00
C ARG A 205 -12.26 -30.71 -5.81
N GLN A 206 -13.29 -31.52 -5.63
CA GLN A 206 -13.14 -32.99 -5.56
C GLN A 206 -13.06 -33.64 -6.95
N ASN A 207 -13.67 -33.04 -7.98
CA ASN A 207 -13.63 -33.57 -9.35
C ASN A 207 -12.37 -33.14 -10.14
N ASP A 208 -11.67 -32.09 -9.69
CA ASP A 208 -10.34 -31.75 -10.18
C ASP A 208 -9.30 -32.55 -9.38
N GLY A 209 -9.18 -33.83 -9.72
CA GLY A 209 -8.09 -34.66 -9.21
C GLY A 209 -6.74 -34.05 -9.62
N VAL A 210 -6.04 -33.43 -8.67
CA VAL A 210 -4.57 -33.34 -8.48
C VAL A 210 -4.29 -32.28 -7.38
N GLN A 211 -3.53 -32.72 -6.37
CA GLN A 211 -2.99 -31.96 -5.23
C GLN A 211 -4.00 -31.52 -4.16
N GLN A 212 -4.15 -32.38 -3.14
CA GLN A 212 -4.55 -31.97 -1.80
C GLN A 212 -3.50 -31.01 -1.21
N ARG A 213 -3.58 -29.73 -1.54
CA ARG A 213 -3.10 -28.69 -0.64
C ARG A 213 -4.11 -28.58 0.49
N LYS A 214 -3.68 -28.86 1.72
CA LYS A 214 -4.38 -28.37 2.92
C LYS A 214 -4.55 -26.86 2.73
N GLU A 215 -5.78 -26.39 2.54
CA GLU A 215 -6.03 -24.96 2.66
C GLU A 215 -5.59 -24.55 4.08
N PRO A 216 -4.72 -23.54 4.21
CA PRO A 216 -4.44 -22.99 5.52
C PRO A 216 -5.77 -22.48 6.09
N GLU A 217 -6.07 -22.81 7.35
CA GLU A 217 -7.16 -22.15 8.10
C GLU A 217 -7.14 -20.66 7.76
N PRO A 218 -8.31 -20.03 7.53
CA PRO A 218 -8.38 -18.63 7.11
C PRO A 218 -7.49 -17.83 8.05
N LYS A 219 -6.35 -17.37 7.52
CA LYS A 219 -5.28 -16.78 8.32
C LYS A 219 -5.92 -15.62 9.07
N ARG A 220 -6.25 -15.81 10.36
CA ARG A 220 -6.80 -14.75 11.19
C ARG A 220 -5.86 -13.57 11.06
N ARG A 221 -6.40 -12.48 10.53
CA ARG A 221 -5.65 -11.29 10.22
C ARG A 221 -4.83 -10.89 11.45
N LYS A 222 -3.54 -10.61 11.26
CA LYS A 222 -2.61 -10.27 12.35
C LYS A 222 -2.23 -8.80 12.39
N GLN A 223 -2.56 -8.07 11.33
CA GLN A 223 -2.21 -6.67 11.15
C GLN A 223 -3.43 -5.91 10.67
N MET A 224 -3.68 -4.76 11.30
CA MET A 224 -4.68 -3.80 10.88
C MET A 224 -4.10 -2.94 9.76
N THR A 225 -4.96 -2.37 8.91
CA THR A 225 -4.52 -1.27 8.05
C THR A 225 -4.37 0.01 8.88
N PHE A 226 -3.63 0.99 8.36
CA PHE A 226 -3.52 2.30 9.00
C PHE A 226 -4.90 2.95 9.24
N SER A 227 -5.84 2.78 8.30
CA SER A 227 -7.22 3.29 8.43
C SER A 227 -7.96 2.63 9.59
N GLU A 228 -7.90 1.31 9.72
CA GLU A 228 -8.61 0.60 10.80
C GLU A 228 -8.00 0.89 12.17
N LEU A 229 -6.67 1.04 12.26
CA LEU A 229 -6.03 1.46 13.49
C LEU A 229 -6.41 2.90 13.83
N THR A 230 -6.57 3.76 12.82
CA THR A 230 -7.08 5.14 12.99
C THR A 230 -8.51 5.12 13.52
N ASP A 231 -9.42 4.40 12.88
CA ASP A 231 -10.82 4.29 13.30
C ASP A 231 -10.92 3.80 14.76
N PHE A 232 -10.15 2.77 15.13
CA PHE A 232 -10.11 2.25 16.50
C PHE A 232 -9.63 3.28 17.53
N VAL A 233 -8.57 4.03 17.19
CA VAL A 233 -8.00 5.08 18.07
C VAL A 233 -9.00 6.22 18.26
N VAL A 234 -9.71 6.61 17.20
CA VAL A 234 -10.66 7.71 17.19
C VAL A 234 -11.95 7.35 17.94
N GLU A 235 -12.55 6.19 17.64
CA GLU A 235 -13.80 5.73 18.26
C GLU A 235 -13.69 5.58 19.78
N ARG A 236 -12.48 5.27 20.29
CA ARG A 236 -12.22 5.11 21.73
C ARG A 236 -11.54 6.32 22.37
N GLY A 237 -11.37 7.41 21.63
CA GLY A 237 -10.78 8.65 22.17
C GLY A 237 -9.36 8.48 22.71
N ILE A 238 -8.56 7.59 22.10
CA ILE A 238 -7.24 7.19 22.63
C ILE A 238 -6.19 8.25 22.29
N ARG A 239 -5.66 8.95 23.30
CA ARG A 239 -4.67 10.03 23.12
C ARG A 239 -3.24 9.67 23.54
N ALA A 240 -3.06 8.54 24.22
CA ALA A 240 -1.77 8.12 24.75
C ALA A 240 -1.51 6.64 24.46
N VAL A 241 -0.25 6.28 24.23
CA VAL A 241 0.13 4.90 23.88
C VAL A 241 -0.21 3.91 25.00
N GLY A 242 -0.18 4.35 26.26
CA GLY A 242 -0.62 3.54 27.40
C GLY A 242 -2.10 3.17 27.35
N ALA A 243 -2.96 4.12 26.96
CA ALA A 243 -4.39 3.87 26.75
C ALA A 243 -4.62 2.96 25.54
N LEU A 244 -3.83 3.11 24.47
CA LEU A 244 -3.88 2.24 23.30
C LEU A 244 -3.58 0.78 23.64
N TRP A 245 -2.58 0.54 24.49
CA TRP A 245 -2.25 -0.81 24.97
C TRP A 245 -3.31 -1.37 25.94
N GLN A 246 -3.97 -0.54 26.75
CA GLN A 246 -5.07 -0.97 27.61
C GLN A 246 -6.29 -1.37 26.79
N GLU A 247 -6.72 -0.54 25.84
CA GLU A 247 -7.85 -0.87 24.96
C GLU A 247 -7.59 -2.11 24.11
N ALA A 248 -6.35 -2.27 23.63
CA ALA A 248 -5.94 -3.49 22.94
C ALA A 248 -5.96 -4.74 23.84
N LYS A 249 -5.72 -4.57 25.15
CA LYS A 249 -5.79 -5.65 26.15
C LYS A 249 -7.24 -6.03 26.42
N GLU A 250 -8.14 -5.06 26.52
CA GLU A 250 -9.57 -5.29 26.69
C GLU A 250 -10.20 -5.95 25.45
N GLU A 251 -9.83 -5.51 24.24
CA GLU A 251 -10.24 -6.20 22.99
C GLU A 251 -9.77 -7.65 22.93
N LYS A 252 -8.53 -7.89 23.36
CA LYS A 252 -7.99 -9.24 23.43
C LYS A 252 -8.75 -10.10 24.43
N LYS A 253 -9.20 -9.54 25.55
CA LYS A 253 -10.08 -10.24 26.52
C LYS A 253 -11.47 -10.46 25.94
N ALA A 254 -11.99 -9.54 25.14
CA ALA A 254 -13.25 -9.65 24.42
C ALA A 254 -13.22 -10.65 23.23
N GLY A 255 -12.04 -11.23 22.93
CA GLY A 255 -11.87 -12.28 21.93
C GLY A 255 -11.33 -11.80 20.58
N ASN A 256 -11.00 -10.51 20.45
CA ASN A 256 -10.43 -9.90 19.25
C ASN A 256 -8.96 -9.51 19.47
N PRO A 257 -7.99 -10.40 19.24
CA PRO A 257 -6.57 -10.11 19.47
C PRO A 257 -5.92 -9.30 18.34
N LEU A 258 -6.68 -8.85 17.33
CA LEU A 258 -6.17 -8.23 16.11
C LEU A 258 -5.32 -7.00 16.41
N ILE A 259 -5.83 -6.08 17.22
CA ILE A 259 -5.12 -4.86 17.57
C ILE A 259 -3.91 -5.12 18.46
N TRP A 260 -4.05 -6.02 19.44
CA TRP A 260 -2.94 -6.44 20.30
C TRP A 260 -1.77 -7.00 19.49
N ASN A 261 -2.07 -7.86 18.51
CA ASN A 261 -1.06 -8.45 17.63
C ASN A 261 -0.45 -7.41 16.68
N HIS A 262 -1.27 -6.47 16.20
CA HIS A 262 -0.81 -5.40 15.33
C HIS A 262 0.15 -4.46 16.06
N LEU A 263 -0.22 -3.95 17.24
CA LEU A 263 0.64 -3.10 18.08
C LEU A 263 1.94 -3.81 18.47
N GLY A 264 1.88 -5.10 18.78
CA GLY A 264 3.07 -5.92 19.07
C GLY A 264 3.99 -6.17 17.87
N SER A 265 3.53 -5.91 16.65
CA SER A 265 4.33 -5.99 15.42
C SER A 265 4.95 -4.66 15.00
N LEU A 266 4.50 -3.54 15.56
CA LEU A 266 5.04 -2.21 15.27
C LEU A 266 6.38 -2.01 15.97
N ARG A 267 7.34 -1.40 15.26
CA ARG A 267 8.64 -1.03 15.83
C ARG A 267 8.52 0.03 16.91
N ASP A 268 7.56 0.94 16.75
CA ASP A 268 7.22 1.99 17.70
C ASP A 268 5.72 2.31 17.61
N ALA A 269 4.95 1.76 18.55
CA ALA A 269 3.51 1.99 18.63
C ALA A 269 3.18 3.44 19.03
N ASN A 270 4.09 4.15 19.71
CA ASN A 270 3.89 5.55 20.04
C ASN A 270 4.07 6.41 18.79
N ALA A 271 5.10 6.17 17.98
CA ALA A 271 5.26 6.86 16.70
C ALA A 271 4.07 6.64 15.77
N GLU A 272 3.50 5.43 15.74
CA GLU A 272 2.33 5.15 14.89
C GLU A 272 1.05 5.78 15.44
N LEU A 273 0.86 5.78 16.77
CA LEU A 273 -0.19 6.57 17.40
C LEU A 273 -0.01 8.06 17.14
N GLN A 274 1.21 8.61 17.24
CA GLN A 274 1.49 10.02 16.92
C GLN A 274 1.31 10.33 15.43
N LYS A 275 1.50 9.36 14.52
CA LYS A 275 1.13 9.51 13.11
C LYS A 275 -0.37 9.47 12.89
N ILE A 276 -1.12 8.68 13.66
CA ILE A 276 -2.58 8.62 13.60
C ILE A 276 -3.19 9.88 14.20
N LEU A 277 -2.77 10.26 15.40
CA LEU A 277 -3.10 11.54 16.02
C LEU A 277 -2.63 12.68 15.11
N GLY A 278 -1.45 12.60 14.51
CA GLY A 278 -0.97 13.56 13.53
C GLY A 278 -1.56 13.41 12.12
N ALA A 279 -2.42 12.42 11.86
CA ALA A 279 -3.18 12.21 10.61
C ALA A 279 -4.64 12.66 10.78
N TRP A 280 -5.22 12.38 11.94
CA TRP A 280 -6.60 12.67 12.34
C TRP A 280 -6.71 14.05 13.00
N HIS A 281 -5.78 14.36 13.90
CA HIS A 281 -5.46 15.73 14.34
C HIS A 281 -4.41 16.38 13.44
N ARG A 282 -4.32 16.00 12.14
CA ARG A 282 -3.72 16.92 11.16
C ARG A 282 -4.43 18.25 11.32
N PRO A 283 -3.70 19.35 11.54
CA PRO A 283 -4.21 20.72 11.42
C PRO A 283 -4.69 21.07 9.99
N GLU A 284 -4.91 20.07 9.14
CA GLU A 284 -5.22 20.16 7.73
C GLU A 284 -6.59 19.56 7.39
N THR A 285 -7.21 18.77 8.28
CA THR A 285 -8.57 18.20 8.14
C THR A 285 -9.52 18.58 9.28
N LEU A 286 -9.01 18.79 10.50
CA LEU A 286 -9.53 19.85 11.35
C LEU A 286 -8.73 21.06 10.90
N GLY A 287 -9.39 22.15 10.49
CA GLY A 287 -8.66 23.39 10.27
C GLY A 287 -7.65 23.54 11.40
N ALA A 288 -6.42 23.97 11.10
CA ALA A 288 -5.69 24.75 12.09
C ALA A 288 -6.77 25.60 12.74
N THR A 289 -6.98 25.46 14.05
CA THR A 289 -7.80 26.41 14.79
C THR A 289 -7.03 27.72 14.70
N THR A 290 -7.06 28.30 13.50
CA THR A 290 -6.93 29.71 13.22
C THR A 290 -7.89 30.37 14.18
N LEU A 291 -9.05 29.77 14.44
CA LEU A 291 -9.95 30.16 15.53
C LEU A 291 -9.25 30.07 16.90
N VAL A 292 -8.74 31.21 17.33
CA VAL A 292 -8.34 31.50 18.71
C VAL A 292 -9.58 32.00 19.43
N SER A 293 -9.86 31.47 20.62
CA SER A 293 -10.98 31.92 21.46
C SER A 293 -10.52 32.57 22.78
N THR A 294 -9.23 32.46 23.12
CA THR A 294 -8.65 33.00 24.36
C THR A 294 -7.34 33.72 24.05
N PRO A 295 -7.17 34.99 24.50
CA PRO A 295 -5.96 35.73 24.23
C PRO A 295 -4.82 35.25 25.14
N THR A 296 -3.59 35.21 24.61
CA THR A 296 -2.38 34.91 25.39
C THR A 296 -2.12 35.97 26.46
N PHE A 297 -2.47 37.22 26.16
CA PHE A 297 -2.29 38.38 27.04
C PHE A 297 -3.58 39.17 27.12
N ALA A 298 -4.00 39.58 28.32
CA ALA A 298 -5.19 40.41 28.47
C ALA A 298 -5.01 41.76 27.76
N LEU A 299 -6.09 42.32 27.20
CA LEU A 299 -6.03 43.61 26.50
C LEU A 299 -5.49 44.74 27.39
N THR A 300 -5.74 44.65 28.70
CA THR A 300 -5.22 45.60 29.72
C THR A 300 -3.70 45.61 29.86
N GLN A 301 -3.00 44.60 29.34
CA GLN A 301 -1.53 44.52 29.37
C GLN A 301 -0.89 45.32 28.22
N PHE A 302 -1.70 45.91 27.34
CA PHE A 302 -1.23 46.68 26.20
C PHE A 302 -1.57 48.17 26.33
N VAL A 303 -0.60 49.03 26.00
CA VAL A 303 -0.81 50.46 25.81
C VAL A 303 -1.36 50.69 24.40
N LEU A 304 -2.69 50.79 24.28
CA LEU A 304 -3.37 50.97 22.99
C LEU A 304 -3.16 52.38 22.43
N PRO A 305 -2.61 52.54 21.21
CA PRO A 305 -2.52 53.84 20.56
C PRO A 305 -3.90 54.51 20.40
N PRO A 306 -4.04 55.84 20.55
CA PRO A 306 -5.33 56.52 20.43
C PRO A 306 -6.11 56.20 19.15
N PRO A 307 -5.48 56.12 17.95
CA PRO A 307 -6.20 55.73 16.73
C PRO A 307 -6.74 54.28 16.75
N VAL A 308 -6.08 53.38 17.50
CA VAL A 308 -6.57 52.00 17.69
C VAL A 308 -7.79 51.99 18.60
N GLN A 309 -7.78 52.80 19.66
CA GLN A 309 -8.94 52.93 20.56
C GLN A 309 -10.17 53.50 19.83
N GLU A 310 -9.98 54.51 18.98
CA GLU A 310 -11.04 55.07 18.14
C GLU A 310 -11.58 54.05 17.14
N TRP A 311 -10.68 53.28 16.51
CA TRP A 311 -11.06 52.20 15.61
C TRP A 311 -11.88 51.11 16.31
N MET A 312 -11.50 50.72 17.54
CA MET A 312 -12.25 49.74 18.34
C MET A 312 -13.67 50.21 18.69
N GLN A 313 -13.87 51.52 18.92
CA GLN A 313 -15.16 52.05 19.30
C GLN A 313 -16.11 52.21 18.11
N THR A 314 -15.62 52.68 16.95
CA THR A 314 -16.49 53.09 15.83
C THR A 314 -16.01 52.68 14.43
N GLY A 315 -14.75 52.23 14.31
CA GLY A 315 -14.09 51.99 13.01
C GLY A 315 -14.06 50.53 12.55
N TYR A 316 -14.17 49.56 13.47
CA TYR A 316 -13.98 48.13 13.19
C TYR A 316 -14.96 47.52 12.19
N SER A 317 -16.14 48.13 12.04
CA SER A 317 -17.18 47.73 11.09
C SER A 317 -17.09 48.47 9.74
N LYS A 318 -16.17 49.43 9.60
CA LYS A 318 -16.06 50.33 8.43
C LYS A 318 -14.77 50.13 7.64
N VAL A 319 -13.64 49.99 8.32
CA VAL A 319 -12.30 49.90 7.70
C VAL A 319 -11.45 48.81 8.35
N ALA A 320 -10.61 48.15 7.55
CA ALA A 320 -9.64 47.19 8.06
C ALA A 320 -8.44 47.90 8.71
N LEU A 321 -7.87 47.31 9.76
CA LEU A 321 -6.71 47.90 10.45
C LEU A 321 -5.41 47.25 9.96
N ILE A 322 -4.40 48.06 9.65
CA ILE A 322 -3.06 47.57 9.30
C ILE A 322 -2.05 48.10 10.33
N LEU A 323 -1.39 47.19 11.03
CA LEU A 323 -0.38 47.49 12.04
C LEU A 323 1.02 47.17 11.52
N GLN A 324 1.78 48.22 11.22
CA GLN A 324 3.16 48.12 10.76
C GLN A 324 4.12 48.36 11.93
N GLY A 325 5.09 47.47 12.16
CA GLY A 325 6.15 47.75 13.13
C GLY A 325 7.25 46.69 13.14
N PRO A 326 8.42 46.97 13.73
CA PRO A 326 9.50 45.98 13.83
C PRO A 326 9.08 44.72 14.60
N PRO A 327 9.79 43.59 14.44
CA PRO A 327 9.51 42.37 15.19
C PRO A 327 9.73 42.58 16.69
N GLY A 328 8.88 41.98 17.53
CA GLY A 328 9.00 42.04 18.99
C GLY A 328 8.41 43.29 19.66
N THR A 329 7.64 44.10 18.94
CA THR A 329 6.88 45.23 19.50
C THR A 329 5.60 44.81 20.21
N GLY A 330 5.09 43.60 19.96
CA GLY A 330 3.83 43.10 20.53
C GLY A 330 2.58 43.34 19.66
N LYS A 331 2.76 43.85 18.42
CA LYS A 331 1.65 44.18 17.50
C LYS A 331 0.67 43.03 17.23
N THR A 332 1.16 41.80 17.04
CA THR A 332 0.33 40.63 16.72
C THR A 332 -0.49 40.18 17.92
N GLU A 333 0.12 40.15 19.10
CA GLU A 333 -0.58 39.81 20.35
C GLU A 333 -1.61 40.87 20.72
N MET A 334 -1.27 42.15 20.54
CA MET A 334 -2.21 43.25 20.74
C MET A 334 -3.40 43.14 19.76
N ALA A 335 -3.15 42.89 18.47
CA ALA A 335 -4.20 42.71 17.46
C ALA A 335 -5.14 41.56 17.80
N LEU A 336 -4.59 40.45 18.29
CA LEU A 336 -5.35 39.27 18.69
C LEU A 336 -6.25 39.59 19.90
N SER A 337 -5.72 40.25 20.92
CA SER A 337 -6.49 40.67 22.10
C SER A 337 -7.56 41.71 21.77
N ILE A 338 -7.30 42.62 20.83
CA ILE A 338 -8.30 43.56 20.32
C ILE A 338 -9.45 42.80 19.65
N LEU A 339 -9.16 41.94 18.68
CA LEU A 339 -10.21 41.21 17.96
C LEU A 339 -10.99 40.27 18.88
N LEU A 340 -10.36 39.62 19.84
CA LEU A 340 -11.06 38.77 20.81
C LEU A 340 -11.98 39.55 21.75
N SER A 341 -11.66 40.82 22.04
CA SER A 341 -12.55 41.71 22.79
C SER A 341 -13.80 42.14 21.99
N LEU A 342 -13.68 42.21 20.66
CA LEU A 342 -14.78 42.58 19.76
C LEU A 342 -15.58 41.36 19.26
N CYS A 343 -14.92 40.21 19.14
CA CYS A 343 -15.42 38.98 18.52
C CYS A 343 -15.30 37.81 19.52
N PRO A 344 -16.21 37.70 20.51
CA PRO A 344 -16.14 36.66 21.55
C PRO A 344 -16.36 35.25 21.00
N ALA A 345 -16.93 35.10 19.80
CA ALA A 345 -17.06 33.81 19.11
C ALA A 345 -15.71 33.27 18.55
N GLY A 346 -14.64 34.06 18.66
CA GLY A 346 -13.28 33.72 18.29
C GLY A 346 -12.75 34.47 17.08
N VAL A 347 -11.44 34.39 16.88
CA VAL A 347 -10.70 35.11 15.84
C VAL A 347 -9.90 34.11 15.02
N HIS A 348 -10.04 34.16 13.71
CA HIS A 348 -9.23 33.36 12.79
C HIS A 348 -7.85 34.01 12.57
N PHE A 349 -6.82 33.41 13.15
CA PHE A 349 -5.40 33.72 12.97
C PHE A 349 -4.86 33.04 11.70
N LEU A 350 -4.57 33.82 10.67
CA LEU A 350 -3.98 33.35 9.41
C LEU A 350 -2.51 33.74 9.34
N SER A 351 -1.63 32.73 9.21
CA SER A 351 -0.20 32.95 8.92
C SER A 351 0.08 33.09 7.42
N LYS A 352 -0.87 32.67 6.57
CA LYS A 352 -0.78 32.75 5.11
C LYS A 352 -2.16 33.03 4.54
N LEU A 353 -2.24 33.92 3.55
CA LEU A 353 -3.51 34.28 2.87
C LEU A 353 -4.26 33.05 2.35
N ASP A 354 -3.51 32.11 1.78
CA ASP A 354 -3.96 30.83 1.25
C ASP A 354 -4.75 29.94 2.23
N GLN A 355 -4.67 30.20 3.54
CA GLN A 355 -5.43 29.46 4.56
C GLN A 355 -6.92 29.81 4.54
N ILE A 356 -7.31 30.94 3.93
CA ILE A 356 -8.71 31.40 3.87
C ILE A 356 -9.66 30.38 3.22
N ARG A 357 -9.21 29.64 2.21
CA ARG A 357 -10.01 28.59 1.54
C ARG A 357 -10.37 27.40 2.43
N LYS A 358 -9.72 27.28 3.59
CA LYS A 358 -9.87 26.16 4.53
C LYS A 358 -10.73 26.51 5.74
N ILE A 359 -11.20 27.76 5.85
CA ILE A 359 -11.96 28.25 7.00
C ILE A 359 -13.33 28.75 6.58
N THR A 360 -14.31 28.56 7.45
CA THR A 360 -15.65 29.15 7.31
C THR A 360 -15.81 30.16 8.44
N ILE A 361 -15.99 31.43 8.09
CA ILE A 361 -16.14 32.52 9.06
C ILE A 361 -17.63 32.66 9.39
N ASN A 362 -17.99 32.43 10.65
CA ASN A 362 -19.35 32.58 11.15
C ASN A 362 -19.58 33.99 11.72
N GLY A 363 -20.85 34.37 11.91
CA GLY A 363 -21.21 35.65 12.52
C GLY A 363 -20.58 35.83 13.92
N GLY A 364 -20.01 37.01 14.17
CA GLY A 364 -19.36 37.34 15.44
C GLY A 364 -17.90 36.87 15.57
N GLN A 365 -17.32 36.29 14.51
CA GLN A 365 -15.89 35.95 14.44
C GLN A 365 -15.08 37.04 13.73
N GLY A 366 -13.82 37.20 14.12
CA GLY A 366 -12.87 38.17 13.55
C GLY A 366 -11.77 37.51 12.72
N LEU A 367 -11.00 38.31 11.97
CA LEU A 367 -9.89 37.84 11.14
C LEU A 367 -8.58 38.59 11.44
N LEU A 368 -7.53 37.85 11.79
CA LEU A 368 -6.17 38.38 11.97
C LEU A 368 -5.25 37.73 10.95
N VAL A 369 -4.58 38.51 10.12
CA VAL A 369 -3.57 37.99 9.18
C VAL A 369 -2.18 38.49 9.60
N ASP A 370 -1.33 37.54 9.99
CA ASP A 370 -0.01 37.83 10.53
C ASP A 370 1.09 37.83 9.46
N GLU A 371 2.09 38.70 9.64
CA GLU A 371 3.24 38.91 8.74
C GLU A 371 2.88 39.00 7.25
N CYS A 372 1.76 39.64 6.94
CA CYS A 372 1.24 39.68 5.58
C CYS A 372 1.95 40.69 4.67
N THR A 373 1.92 40.39 3.37
CA THR A 373 2.27 41.30 2.27
C THR A 373 1.31 41.03 1.11
N PHE A 374 0.83 42.10 0.48
CA PHE A 374 0.00 42.05 -0.72
C PHE A 374 0.78 42.34 -2.00
N ARG A 375 2.12 42.40 -1.94
CA ARG A 375 2.95 42.79 -3.08
C ARG A 375 2.76 41.91 -4.32
N ASN A 376 2.43 40.64 -4.13
CA ASN A 376 2.32 39.64 -5.18
C ASN A 376 0.86 39.19 -5.44
N ILE A 377 -0.13 39.93 -4.93
CA ILE A 377 -1.55 39.67 -5.25
C ILE A 377 -2.08 40.75 -6.18
N ASP A 378 -3.17 40.45 -6.87
CA ASP A 378 -3.84 41.40 -7.74
C ASP A 378 -4.42 42.58 -6.94
N ILE A 379 -4.47 43.77 -7.55
CA ILE A 379 -4.97 44.98 -6.89
C ILE A 379 -6.46 44.87 -6.52
N ASP A 380 -7.25 44.13 -7.28
CA ASP A 380 -8.66 43.89 -6.99
C ASP A 380 -8.84 42.85 -5.88
N ASP A 381 -7.97 41.83 -5.82
CA ASP A 381 -7.89 40.93 -4.67
C ASP A 381 -7.52 41.70 -3.39
N ALA A 382 -6.57 42.64 -3.46
CA ALA A 382 -6.20 43.49 -2.33
C ALA A 382 -7.38 44.35 -1.82
N LYS A 383 -8.21 44.87 -2.75
CA LYS A 383 -9.47 45.57 -2.40
C LYS A 383 -10.47 44.61 -1.77
N ALA A 384 -10.59 43.37 -2.25
CA ALA A 384 -11.48 42.35 -1.69
C ALA A 384 -11.10 41.97 -0.25
N TRP A 385 -9.80 41.76 0.01
CA TRP A 385 -9.28 41.47 1.36
C TRP A 385 -9.58 42.58 2.38
N THR A 386 -9.63 43.83 1.94
CA THR A 386 -9.82 45.00 2.81
C THR A 386 -11.26 45.53 2.88
N ASP A 387 -12.16 45.02 2.05
CA ASP A 387 -13.57 45.44 2.02
C ASP A 387 -14.38 44.77 3.13
N ILE A 388 -14.78 45.55 4.13
CA ILE A 388 -15.63 45.11 5.24
C ILE A 388 -17.12 45.22 4.88
N ALA A 389 -17.51 46.11 3.96
CA ALA A 389 -18.90 46.46 3.72
C ALA A 389 -19.67 45.34 3.00
N HIS A 390 -18.99 44.53 2.19
CA HIS A 390 -19.62 43.52 1.33
C HIS A 390 -18.99 42.14 1.52
N PRO A 391 -19.75 41.06 1.25
CA PRO A 391 -19.16 39.74 1.11
C PRO A 391 -18.21 39.73 -0.10
N ARG A 392 -17.06 39.08 0.07
CA ARG A 392 -16.01 39.02 -0.94
C ARG A 392 -15.44 37.62 -1.03
N ASP A 393 -15.31 37.15 -2.26
CA ASP A 393 -14.41 36.04 -2.56
C ASP A 393 -13.00 36.60 -2.74
N VAL A 394 -12.03 35.91 -2.16
CA VAL A 394 -10.62 36.27 -2.21
C VAL A 394 -9.83 35.13 -2.83
N ARG A 395 -8.98 35.45 -3.80
CA ARG A 395 -8.23 34.43 -4.54
C ARG A 395 -7.30 33.63 -3.63
N ALA A 396 -7.37 32.32 -3.77
CA ALA A 396 -6.42 31.39 -3.15
C ALA A 396 -6.11 30.22 -4.11
N ARG A 397 -4.97 29.54 -3.91
CA ARG A 397 -4.55 28.48 -4.85
C ARG A 397 -5.58 27.35 -4.94
N ASN A 398 -5.99 27.02 -6.17
CA ASN A 398 -6.92 25.95 -6.58
C ASN A 398 -8.39 26.15 -6.18
N GLN A 399 -8.68 27.06 -5.24
CA GLN A 399 -10.03 27.36 -4.77
C GLN A 399 -9.99 28.68 -4.01
N ASP A 400 -10.96 29.55 -4.29
CA ASP A 400 -11.11 30.84 -3.61
C ASP A 400 -11.67 30.66 -2.19
N GLY A 401 -11.32 31.60 -1.30
CA GLY A 401 -11.92 31.68 0.03
C GLY A 401 -13.00 32.76 0.10
N HIS A 402 -13.95 32.58 1.01
CA HIS A 402 -15.08 33.49 1.17
C HIS A 402 -14.97 34.26 2.48
N ILE A 403 -15.07 35.60 2.42
CA ILE A 403 -15.14 36.46 3.61
C ILE A 403 -16.51 37.15 3.65
N PRO A 404 -17.34 36.89 4.67
CA PRO A 404 -18.61 37.59 4.86
C PRO A 404 -18.43 39.10 5.08
N SER A 405 -19.50 39.86 4.83
CA SER A 405 -19.57 41.28 5.21
C SER A 405 -19.51 41.45 6.73
N ALA A 406 -19.09 42.64 7.19
CA ALA A 406 -19.02 43.05 8.58
C ALA A 406 -18.08 42.21 9.48
N VAL A 407 -17.19 41.40 8.88
CA VAL A 407 -16.12 40.70 9.61
C VAL A 407 -15.00 41.69 9.93
N PRO A 408 -14.67 41.94 11.22
CA PRO A 408 -13.58 42.83 11.60
C PRO A 408 -12.22 42.21 11.24
N ARG A 409 -11.31 43.00 10.64
CA ARG A 409 -10.04 42.49 10.10
C ARG A 409 -8.86 43.33 10.56
N ILE A 410 -7.81 42.66 11.05
CA ILE A 410 -6.52 43.28 11.35
C ILE A 410 -5.42 42.55 10.57
N PHE A 411 -4.52 43.33 9.97
CA PHE A 411 -3.33 42.87 9.27
C PHE A 411 -2.09 43.35 10.02
N THR A 412 -1.15 42.47 10.33
CA THR A 412 0.14 42.88 10.90
C THR A 412 1.25 42.68 9.88
N THR A 413 2.19 43.63 9.83
CA THR A 413 3.30 43.55 8.88
C THR A 413 4.56 44.24 9.41
N ASN A 414 5.72 43.78 8.93
CA ASN A 414 7.00 44.46 9.11
C ASN A 414 7.34 45.34 7.89
N HIS A 415 6.59 45.23 6.80
CA HIS A 415 6.87 45.91 5.54
C HIS A 415 6.37 47.36 5.55
N HIS A 416 7.16 48.26 4.99
CA HIS A 416 6.69 49.63 4.71
C HIS A 416 5.63 49.62 3.60
N ILE A 417 4.82 50.67 3.54
CA ILE A 417 3.68 50.80 2.62
C ILE A 417 4.05 50.44 1.17
N GLY A 418 5.20 50.89 0.67
CA GLY A 418 5.67 50.57 -0.70
C GLY A 418 6.25 49.19 -0.94
N GLN A 419 6.38 48.37 0.11
CA GLN A 419 6.75 46.97 0.03
C GLN A 419 5.57 46.04 0.34
N PHE A 420 4.50 46.59 0.91
CA PHE A 420 3.32 45.84 1.30
C PHE A 420 2.33 45.72 0.16
N TRP A 421 2.02 46.81 -0.53
CA TRP A 421 1.02 46.82 -1.60
C TRP A 421 1.57 46.35 -2.95
N PRO A 422 0.69 45.90 -3.87
CA PRO A 422 1.04 45.72 -5.28
C PRO A 422 1.58 47.02 -5.91
N PRO A 423 2.43 46.97 -6.94
CA PRO A 423 2.93 48.16 -7.63
C PRO A 423 1.83 49.13 -8.10
N GLU A 424 0.67 48.60 -8.48
CA GLU A 424 -0.51 49.32 -8.96
C GLU A 424 -1.17 50.20 -7.88
N TYR A 425 -0.86 49.97 -6.60
CA TYR A 425 -1.36 50.82 -5.50
C TYR A 425 -0.95 52.28 -5.67
N PHE A 426 0.20 52.56 -6.27
CA PHE A 426 0.68 53.92 -6.47
C PHE A 426 -0.05 54.69 -7.59
N ASP A 427 -1.00 54.05 -8.29
CA ASP A 427 -1.98 54.76 -9.10
C ASP A 427 -2.99 55.48 -8.19
N VAL A 428 -3.23 56.75 -8.45
CA VAL A 428 -4.14 57.63 -7.68
C VAL A 428 -5.51 56.98 -7.45
N ASN A 429 -6.06 56.27 -8.44
CA ASN A 429 -7.38 55.66 -8.35
C ASN A 429 -7.41 54.46 -7.39
N HIS A 430 -6.33 53.65 -7.41
CA HIS A 430 -6.21 52.47 -6.57
C HIS A 430 -5.80 52.82 -5.14
N GLN A 431 -4.94 53.83 -4.99
CA GLN A 431 -4.58 54.40 -3.70
C GLN A 431 -5.81 54.89 -2.94
N GLN A 432 -6.62 55.76 -3.56
CA GLN A 432 -7.85 56.27 -2.94
C GLN A 432 -8.84 55.15 -2.58
N ALA A 433 -8.92 54.11 -3.42
CA ALA A 433 -9.80 52.98 -3.20
C ALA A 433 -9.36 52.10 -2.00
N LEU A 434 -8.05 51.94 -1.77
CA LEU A 434 -7.53 51.16 -0.64
C LEU A 434 -7.46 51.99 0.63
N ASP A 435 -7.02 53.24 0.56
CA ASP A 435 -6.90 54.14 1.70
C ASP A 435 -8.28 54.41 2.36
N ARG A 436 -9.37 54.48 1.59
CA ARG A 436 -10.73 54.60 2.15
C ARG A 436 -11.22 53.33 2.88
N ARG A 437 -10.56 52.17 2.67
CA ARG A 437 -10.91 50.87 3.24
C ARG A 437 -9.98 50.45 4.37
N THR A 438 -8.85 51.13 4.57
CA THR A 438 -7.82 50.74 5.53
C THR A 438 -7.40 51.88 6.43
N LEU A 439 -7.14 51.58 7.70
CA LEU A 439 -6.43 52.45 8.62
C LEU A 439 -5.00 51.91 8.80
N TRP A 440 -4.00 52.62 8.28
CA TRP A 440 -2.59 52.23 8.39
C TRP A 440 -1.92 52.92 9.57
N LEU A 441 -1.40 52.13 10.53
CA LEU A 441 -0.72 52.65 11.72
C LEU A 441 0.68 52.09 11.87
N HIS A 442 1.62 52.97 12.22
CA HIS A 442 3.00 52.60 12.53
C HIS A 442 3.19 52.46 14.05
N ILE A 443 3.67 51.30 14.51
CA ILE A 443 3.97 50.96 15.90
C ILE A 443 5.50 50.78 16.02
N PRO A 444 6.25 51.85 16.35
CA PRO A 444 7.70 51.78 16.46
C PRO A 444 8.18 51.12 17.76
N ASP A 445 7.41 51.26 18.85
CA ASP A 445 7.80 50.88 20.20
C ASP A 445 7.06 49.64 20.73
N LYS A 446 7.55 49.08 21.85
CA LYS A 446 6.88 47.97 22.52
C LYS A 446 5.57 48.44 23.14
N VAL A 447 4.49 47.72 22.87
CA VAL A 447 3.14 48.05 23.38
C VAL A 447 2.80 47.38 24.71
N PHE A 448 3.67 46.55 25.28
CA PHE A 448 3.44 45.89 26.59
C PHE A 448 3.65 46.84 27.78
N GLU A 449 2.77 46.78 28.78
CA GLU A 449 2.98 47.44 30.07
C GLU A 449 4.19 46.85 30.81
N THR A 450 5.09 47.71 31.29
CA THR A 450 6.40 47.34 31.85
C THR A 450 6.39 46.72 33.26
N LYS A 451 5.29 46.10 33.71
CA LYS A 451 5.20 45.52 35.07
C LYS A 451 4.83 44.04 35.04
N HIS A 452 5.84 43.16 35.05
CA HIS A 452 5.96 42.00 35.95
C HIS A 452 7.21 41.15 35.61
N GLN A 453 8.20 41.20 36.50
CA GLN A 453 9.25 40.17 36.67
C GLN A 453 8.88 39.26 37.86
N ALA A 454 9.26 37.98 37.76
CA ALA A 454 9.18 36.91 38.79
C ALA A 454 7.75 36.46 39.12
N THR A 455 7.37 35.18 39.21
CA THR A 455 8.04 33.99 39.77
C THR A 455 7.10 32.81 39.51
N VAL A 456 7.53 31.64 39.00
CA VAL A 456 6.91 30.34 39.36
C VAL A 456 7.97 29.24 39.30
N ALA A 457 8.30 28.72 40.48
CA ALA A 457 9.15 27.57 40.69
C ALA A 457 8.39 26.26 40.40
N ALA A 458 9.08 25.28 39.82
CA ALA A 458 8.58 23.92 39.62
C ALA A 458 8.54 23.16 40.96
N PRO A 459 7.44 22.46 41.30
CA PRO A 459 7.41 21.58 42.47
C PRO A 459 7.92 20.19 42.08
N GLY A 460 9.03 19.78 42.69
CA GLY A 460 9.48 18.40 42.71
C GLY A 460 8.61 17.54 43.62
N PHE A 461 8.30 16.31 43.20
CA PHE A 461 7.73 15.29 44.06
C PHE A 461 8.66 14.08 44.17
N LYS A 462 9.05 13.81 45.42
CA LYS A 462 9.90 12.70 45.87
C LYS A 462 9.12 11.38 45.84
N ALA A 463 9.86 10.31 45.55
CA ALA A 463 9.47 8.93 45.74
C ALA A 463 9.24 8.60 47.23
N GLY A 464 8.17 7.85 47.50
CA GLY A 464 7.89 7.21 48.78
C GLY A 464 7.30 5.82 48.54
N LEU A 465 8.12 4.80 48.83
CA LEU A 465 7.73 3.39 48.92
C LEU A 465 6.90 3.15 50.19
N ALA A 466 5.80 2.42 50.07
CA ALA A 466 5.23 1.66 51.19
C ALA A 466 4.56 0.38 50.66
N LEU A 467 5.11 -0.75 51.11
CA LEU A 467 4.58 -2.11 50.98
C LEU A 467 3.32 -2.26 51.85
N GLY A 468 2.35 -3.04 51.38
CA GLY A 468 1.18 -3.43 52.17
C GLY A 468 0.52 -4.67 51.57
N ASP A 469 0.52 -5.73 52.36
CA ASP A 469 0.29 -7.12 52.03
C ASP A 469 -1.09 -7.54 51.50
N SER A 470 -1.00 -8.61 50.71
CA SER A 470 -2.06 -9.46 50.19
C SER A 470 -2.85 -10.17 51.31
N LYS A 471 -4.18 -10.17 51.22
CA LYS A 471 -5.00 -11.27 51.75
C LYS A 471 -6.09 -11.69 50.76
N VAL A 472 -6.04 -12.99 50.49
CA VAL A 472 -6.93 -13.82 49.69
C VAL A 472 -8.26 -13.99 50.43
N ALA A 473 -9.39 -13.87 49.71
CA ALA A 473 -10.69 -14.32 50.18
C ALA A 473 -11.33 -15.20 49.09
N GLU A 474 -11.75 -16.39 49.53
CA GLU A 474 -12.28 -17.53 48.80
C GLU A 474 -13.69 -17.26 48.22
N PRO A 475 -14.13 -18.01 47.18
CA PRO A 475 -15.48 -17.88 46.65
C PRO A 475 -16.47 -18.69 47.50
N ASN A 476 -17.36 -18.00 48.20
CA ASN A 476 -18.50 -18.63 48.87
C ASN A 476 -19.53 -19.12 47.85
N THR A 477 -19.52 -20.43 47.63
CA THR A 477 -20.67 -21.20 47.16
C THR A 477 -21.71 -21.26 48.28
N THR A 478 -22.87 -20.67 48.08
CA THR A 478 -24.05 -20.94 48.91
C THR A 478 -25.24 -21.18 47.99
N LEU A 479 -25.49 -22.47 47.73
CA LEU A 479 -26.75 -22.98 47.22
C LEU A 479 -27.82 -22.77 48.30
N LEU A 480 -28.79 -21.91 48.03
CA LEU A 480 -30.07 -21.94 48.71
C LEU A 480 -31.14 -22.41 47.72
N SER A 481 -31.53 -23.65 47.96
CA SER A 481 -32.74 -24.31 47.49
C SER A 481 -33.98 -23.53 47.92
N THR A 482 -34.85 -23.21 46.97
CA THR A 482 -36.29 -23.04 47.19
C THR A 482 -37.04 -23.50 45.93
N PRO A 483 -38.27 -24.02 46.09
CA PRO A 483 -38.89 -25.01 45.22
C PRO A 483 -39.43 -24.42 43.92
N ALA A 484 -39.58 -25.25 42.90
CA ALA A 484 -40.25 -24.89 41.66
C ALA A 484 -41.69 -24.40 41.97
N PRO A 485 -42.12 -23.21 41.49
CA PRO A 485 -43.50 -22.83 41.60
C PRO A 485 -44.32 -23.63 40.58
N ASP A 486 -45.46 -24.09 41.07
CA ASP A 486 -46.55 -24.76 40.34
C ASP A 486 -46.91 -24.03 39.04
N ILE A 487 -47.24 -24.80 38.01
CA ILE A 487 -47.54 -24.34 36.64
C ILE A 487 -48.86 -23.54 36.57
N ASP A 488 -49.61 -23.43 37.67
CA ASP A 488 -50.92 -22.77 37.71
C ASP A 488 -50.93 -21.33 38.30
N SER A 489 -49.77 -20.72 38.59
CA SER A 489 -49.72 -19.30 39.05
C SER A 489 -49.13 -18.28 38.06
N VAL A 490 -48.81 -18.69 36.82
CA VAL A 490 -48.28 -17.78 35.77
C VAL A 490 -49.33 -16.75 35.29
N ALA A 491 -50.56 -16.80 35.78
CA ALA A 491 -51.61 -15.85 35.42
C ALA A 491 -51.50 -14.49 36.13
N GLN A 492 -50.58 -14.28 37.09
CA GLN A 492 -50.45 -13.01 37.82
C GLN A 492 -49.00 -12.63 38.20
N LEU A 493 -48.02 -12.92 37.34
CA LEU A 493 -46.70 -12.26 37.45
C LEU A 493 -46.72 -11.02 36.57
N ASP A 494 -46.43 -9.88 37.16
CA ASP A 494 -46.33 -8.60 36.46
C ASP A 494 -45.14 -8.59 35.49
N GLU A 495 -45.23 -7.76 34.45
CA GLU A 495 -44.23 -7.71 33.37
C GLU A 495 -42.80 -7.49 33.90
N GLU A 496 -42.67 -6.86 35.08
CA GLU A 496 -41.38 -6.54 35.69
C GLU A 496 -40.68 -7.80 36.24
N GLU A 497 -41.40 -8.70 36.92
CA GLU A 497 -40.85 -9.97 37.41
C GLU A 497 -40.49 -10.94 36.26
N LEU A 498 -41.29 -10.94 35.19
CA LEU A 498 -40.99 -11.74 33.99
C LEU A 498 -39.72 -11.24 33.30
N ASN A 499 -39.54 -9.92 33.22
CA ASN A 499 -38.38 -9.30 32.59
C ASN A 499 -37.10 -9.53 33.42
N ASP A 500 -37.20 -9.49 34.76
CA ASP A 500 -36.07 -9.79 35.66
C ASP A 500 -35.63 -11.26 35.55
N MET A 501 -36.59 -12.19 35.44
CA MET A 501 -36.28 -13.61 35.16
C MET A 501 -35.61 -13.81 33.80
N MET A 502 -36.07 -13.12 32.75
CA MET A 502 -35.45 -13.19 31.41
C MET A 502 -34.02 -12.61 31.41
N ASN A 503 -33.80 -11.53 32.16
CA ASN A 503 -32.47 -10.92 32.32
C ASN A 503 -31.51 -11.85 33.07
N LYS A 504 -31.95 -12.48 34.17
CA LYS A 504 -31.16 -13.48 34.91
C LYS A 504 -30.84 -14.70 34.04
N ALA A 505 -31.78 -15.16 33.22
CA ALA A 505 -31.53 -16.27 32.28
C ALA A 505 -30.51 -15.89 31.17
N ALA A 506 -30.52 -14.63 30.71
CA ALA A 506 -29.55 -14.12 29.76
C ALA A 506 -28.14 -14.02 30.38
N GLU A 507 -28.04 -13.56 31.63
CA GLU A 507 -26.78 -13.45 32.37
C GLU A 507 -26.15 -14.82 32.64
N VAL A 508 -26.95 -15.83 33.00
CA VAL A 508 -26.49 -17.21 33.17
C VAL A 508 -25.99 -17.80 31.85
N LYS A 509 -26.68 -17.53 30.72
CA LYS A 509 -26.23 -17.95 29.38
C LYS A 509 -24.91 -17.28 28.97
N ALA A 510 -24.75 -15.98 29.26
CA ALA A 510 -23.52 -15.25 28.98
C ALA A 510 -22.34 -15.81 29.80
N THR A 511 -22.58 -16.10 31.08
CA THR A 511 -21.60 -16.70 31.99
C THR A 511 -21.19 -18.10 31.55
N LEU A 512 -22.16 -18.92 31.10
CA LEU A 512 -21.90 -20.26 30.55
C LEU A 512 -21.04 -20.19 29.27
N ALA A 513 -21.32 -19.25 28.36
CA ALA A 513 -20.53 -19.05 27.16
C ALA A 513 -19.09 -18.63 27.47
N GLN A 514 -18.90 -17.74 28.46
CA GLN A 514 -17.57 -17.33 28.92
C GLN A 514 -16.79 -18.50 29.53
N ASN A 515 -17.45 -19.35 30.32
CA ASN A 515 -16.85 -20.55 30.90
C ASN A 515 -16.46 -21.57 29.82
N GLN A 516 -17.31 -21.78 28.81
CA GLN A 516 -16.99 -22.64 27.66
C GLN A 516 -15.80 -22.10 26.83
N ALA A 517 -15.64 -20.78 26.71
CA ALA A 517 -14.50 -20.17 26.04
C ALA A 517 -13.20 -20.36 26.84
N LYS A 518 -13.25 -20.18 28.17
CA LYS A 518 -12.12 -20.45 29.07
C LYS A 518 -11.69 -21.91 29.01
N ILE A 519 -12.63 -22.85 29.06
CA ILE A 519 -12.34 -24.30 28.92
C ILE A 519 -11.65 -24.59 27.58
N ARG A 520 -12.15 -24.03 26.46
CA ARG A 520 -11.52 -24.20 25.15
C ARG A 520 -10.10 -23.62 25.08
N SER A 521 -9.85 -22.47 25.71
CA SER A 521 -8.51 -21.88 25.82
C SER A 521 -7.57 -22.77 26.63
N CYS A 522 -8.01 -23.27 27.78
CA CYS A 522 -7.24 -24.20 28.61
C CYS A 522 -6.93 -25.50 27.86
N GLN A 523 -7.91 -26.06 27.14
CA GLN A 523 -7.70 -27.24 26.28
C GLN A 523 -6.69 -26.97 25.15
N GLN A 524 -6.73 -25.79 24.53
CA GLN A 524 -5.77 -25.42 23.50
C GLN A 524 -4.36 -25.24 24.07
N GLN A 525 -4.23 -24.65 25.26
CA GLN A 525 -2.97 -24.51 25.98
C GLN A 525 -2.40 -25.88 26.37
N ALA A 526 -3.23 -26.78 26.89
CA ALA A 526 -2.85 -28.15 27.21
C ALA A 526 -2.37 -28.92 25.97
N ARG A 527 -3.06 -28.78 24.82
CA ARG A 527 -2.63 -29.37 23.54
C ARG A 527 -1.28 -28.83 23.06
N ARG A 528 -1.04 -27.52 23.22
CA ARG A 528 0.25 -26.89 22.86
C ARG A 528 1.38 -27.37 23.78
N GLN A 529 1.13 -27.49 25.08
CA GLN A 529 2.09 -28.04 26.03
C GLN A 529 2.38 -29.51 25.74
N ALA A 530 1.35 -30.33 25.46
CA ALA A 530 1.53 -31.73 25.07
C ALA A 530 2.38 -31.87 23.79
N LYS A 531 2.12 -31.05 22.77
CA LYS A 531 2.93 -31.05 21.53
C LYS A 531 4.37 -30.59 21.77
N SER A 532 4.58 -29.58 22.62
CA SER A 532 5.92 -29.12 23.01
C SER A 532 6.70 -30.21 23.75
N LEU A 533 6.04 -30.98 24.61
CA LEU A 533 6.66 -32.10 25.32
C LEU A 533 7.07 -33.24 24.39
N LEU A 534 6.30 -33.53 23.33
CA LEU A 534 6.65 -34.50 22.29
C LEU A 534 7.85 -34.05 21.44
N GLN A 535 8.07 -32.74 21.31
CA GLN A 535 9.18 -32.14 20.55
C GLN A 535 10.34 -31.72 21.46
N GLY A 536 10.56 -32.47 22.54
CA GLY A 536 11.65 -32.25 23.48
C GLY A 536 11.66 -30.89 24.18
N GLY A 537 10.49 -30.36 24.51
CA GLY A 537 10.32 -29.05 25.17
C GLY A 537 10.38 -27.86 24.22
N LEU A 538 10.39 -28.09 22.90
CA LEU A 538 10.45 -27.02 21.91
C LEU A 538 9.06 -26.55 21.51
N SER A 539 8.83 -25.24 21.65
CA SER A 539 7.66 -24.60 21.03
C SER A 539 7.75 -24.64 19.51
N CYS A 540 6.63 -24.52 18.79
CA CYS A 540 6.66 -24.48 17.31
C CYS A 540 7.53 -23.35 16.73
N ALA A 541 7.73 -22.25 17.47
CA ALA A 541 8.65 -21.20 17.08
C ALA A 541 10.12 -21.58 17.33
N ALA A 542 10.39 -22.30 18.42
CA ALA A 542 11.71 -22.84 18.72
C ALA A 542 12.13 -23.91 17.71
N VAL A 543 11.23 -24.81 17.31
CA VAL A 543 11.47 -25.81 16.25
C VAL A 543 11.94 -25.13 14.96
N ARG A 544 11.22 -24.09 14.48
CA ARG A 544 11.64 -23.33 13.29
C ARG A 544 13.01 -22.65 13.44
N ARG A 545 13.35 -22.15 14.64
CA ARG A 545 14.67 -21.58 14.91
C ARG A 545 15.77 -22.64 14.86
N VAL A 546 15.53 -23.82 15.41
CA VAL A 546 16.46 -24.97 15.36
C VAL A 546 16.68 -25.41 13.91
N LEU A 547 15.61 -25.56 13.14
CA LEU A 547 15.67 -25.90 11.71
C LEU A 547 16.38 -24.83 10.88
N ALA A 548 16.14 -23.55 11.17
CA ALA A 548 16.85 -22.44 10.53
C ALA A 548 18.33 -22.42 10.90
N VAL A 549 18.70 -22.70 12.17
CA VAL A 549 20.10 -22.84 12.59
C VAL A 549 20.75 -23.97 11.80
N TYR A 550 20.10 -25.14 11.73
CA TYR A 550 20.59 -26.29 10.99
C TYR A 550 20.84 -25.96 9.51
N ALA A 551 19.87 -25.31 8.86
CA ALA A 551 19.95 -24.92 7.45
C ALA A 551 21.02 -23.84 7.17
N VAL A 552 21.15 -22.84 8.05
CA VAL A 552 22.07 -21.70 7.88
C VAL A 552 23.51 -22.07 8.24
N SER A 553 23.73 -22.97 9.21
CA SER A 553 25.06 -23.44 9.61
C SER A 553 25.59 -24.58 8.73
N GLU A 554 25.25 -24.57 7.44
CA GLU A 554 25.62 -25.60 6.47
C GLU A 554 25.31 -27.05 6.91
N TRP A 555 24.21 -27.26 7.64
CA TRP A 555 23.77 -28.57 8.15
C TRP A 555 24.61 -29.13 9.30
N ASP A 556 25.22 -28.24 10.09
CA ASP A 556 25.87 -28.61 11.36
C ASP A 556 24.84 -29.04 12.42
N LEU A 557 24.73 -30.36 12.60
CA LEU A 557 23.84 -30.97 13.57
C LEU A 557 24.22 -30.61 15.01
N GLY A 558 25.50 -30.47 15.32
CA GLY A 558 25.97 -30.11 16.66
C GLY A 558 25.50 -28.71 17.05
N LEU A 559 25.53 -27.76 16.11
CA LEU A 559 25.06 -26.39 16.33
C LEU A 559 23.54 -26.32 16.50
N ALA A 560 22.80 -27.11 15.73
CA ALA A 560 21.34 -27.22 15.82
C ALA A 560 20.91 -27.87 17.14
N VAL A 561 21.61 -28.90 17.61
CA VAL A 561 21.38 -29.53 18.92
C VAL A 561 21.62 -28.54 20.05
N GLN A 562 22.70 -27.77 20.02
CA GLN A 562 22.95 -26.73 21.03
C GLN A 562 21.85 -25.65 21.03
N ALA A 563 21.34 -25.27 19.85
CA ALA A 563 20.21 -24.35 19.74
C ALA A 563 18.92 -24.96 20.31
N ALA A 564 18.66 -26.24 20.03
CA ALA A 564 17.51 -26.97 20.55
C ALA A 564 17.56 -27.08 22.08
N GLN A 565 18.70 -27.47 22.63
CA GLN A 565 18.90 -27.60 24.08
C GLN A 565 18.71 -26.26 24.79
N ARG A 566 19.16 -25.14 24.21
CA ARG A 566 18.97 -23.81 24.80
C ARG A 566 17.51 -23.31 24.71
N LEU A 567 16.77 -23.73 23.69
CA LEU A 567 15.40 -23.29 23.44
C LEU A 567 14.35 -24.22 24.06
N SER A 568 14.77 -25.35 24.64
CA SER A 568 13.89 -26.29 25.32
C SER A 568 13.43 -25.74 26.67
N SER A 569 12.16 -25.99 27.00
CA SER A 569 11.61 -25.73 28.33
C SER A 569 11.80 -26.90 29.31
N LEU A 570 12.41 -28.00 28.88
CA LEU A 570 12.66 -29.17 29.72
C LEU A 570 13.98 -29.03 30.48
N ALA A 571 14.05 -29.64 31.67
CA ALA A 571 15.31 -29.79 32.39
C ALA A 571 16.24 -30.76 31.65
N THR A 572 17.55 -30.56 31.76
CA THR A 572 18.58 -31.43 31.15
C THR A 572 18.53 -32.87 31.63
N SER A 573 17.87 -33.15 32.75
CA SER A 573 17.63 -34.48 33.31
C SER A 573 16.37 -35.17 32.76
N ASP A 574 15.51 -34.49 32.00
CA ASP A 574 14.32 -35.10 31.39
C ASP A 574 14.73 -35.97 30.19
N ALA A 575 14.21 -37.19 30.12
CA ALA A 575 14.53 -38.15 29.05
C ALA A 575 14.15 -37.64 27.64
N ARG A 576 13.27 -36.63 27.55
CA ARG A 576 12.86 -36.01 26.28
C ARG A 576 13.66 -34.75 25.96
N PHE A 577 14.65 -34.38 26.76
CA PHE A 577 15.49 -33.23 26.46
C PHE A 577 16.18 -33.36 25.09
N PRO A 578 16.37 -32.28 24.30
CA PRO A 578 16.79 -32.42 22.91
C PRO A 578 18.15 -33.10 22.73
N THR A 579 18.15 -34.20 21.97
CA THR A 579 19.30 -34.98 21.53
C THR A 579 19.56 -34.81 20.03
N SER A 580 20.71 -35.27 19.54
CA SER A 580 21.04 -35.32 18.11
C SER A 580 20.01 -36.09 17.28
N GLU A 581 19.47 -37.19 17.82
CA GLU A 581 18.42 -37.97 17.19
C GLU A 581 17.10 -37.20 17.13
N SER A 582 16.69 -36.55 18.23
CA SER A 582 15.46 -35.74 18.23
C SER A 582 15.48 -34.58 17.23
N VAL A 583 16.65 -33.94 17.04
CA VAL A 583 16.82 -32.84 16.07
C VAL A 583 16.83 -33.36 14.63
N ARG A 584 17.37 -34.56 14.38
CA ARG A 584 17.24 -35.22 13.06
C ARG A 584 15.79 -35.53 12.74
N THR A 585 15.05 -36.09 13.70
CA THR A 585 13.62 -36.41 13.54
C THR A 585 12.79 -35.15 13.25
N LEU A 586 13.09 -34.05 13.94
CA LEU A 586 12.45 -32.75 13.68
C LEU A 586 12.65 -32.26 12.25
N PHE A 587 13.79 -32.56 11.62
CA PHE A 587 14.06 -32.18 10.24
C PHE A 587 13.35 -33.10 9.25
N THR A 588 13.41 -34.41 9.46
CA THR A 588 12.80 -35.41 8.57
C THR A 588 11.27 -35.37 8.58
N GLU A 589 10.65 -35.02 9.71
CA GLU A 589 9.20 -34.91 9.83
C GLU A 589 8.66 -33.54 9.39
N HIS A 590 9.54 -32.57 9.11
CA HIS A 590 9.11 -31.25 8.64
C HIS A 590 9.00 -31.22 7.12
N ASP A 591 7.95 -30.57 6.63
CA ASP A 591 7.71 -30.45 5.20
C ASP A 591 8.79 -29.59 4.55
N LEU A 592 9.42 -30.12 3.50
CA LEU A 592 10.49 -29.45 2.76
C LEU A 592 9.97 -28.15 2.12
N ASP A 593 8.72 -28.13 1.66
CA ASP A 593 8.09 -26.93 1.08
C ASP A 593 7.92 -25.82 2.14
N ASP A 594 7.65 -26.19 3.39
CA ASP A 594 7.60 -25.25 4.52
C ASP A 594 9.00 -24.77 4.92
N LEU A 595 10.01 -25.62 4.84
CA LEU A 595 11.40 -25.26 5.15
C LEU A 595 12.01 -24.33 4.08
N LEU A 596 11.61 -24.48 2.81
CA LEU A 596 12.01 -23.59 1.72
C LEU A 596 11.48 -22.16 1.87
N GLN A 597 10.42 -21.94 2.65
CA GLN A 597 9.93 -20.61 3.02
C GLN A 597 10.89 -19.84 3.94
N LEU A 598 11.98 -20.47 4.42
CA LEU A 598 13.09 -19.80 5.10
C LEU A 598 13.72 -18.68 4.24
N PHE A 599 13.63 -18.81 2.92
CA PHE A 599 14.22 -17.87 1.95
C PHE A 599 13.27 -16.82 1.42
N ASP A 600 11.99 -16.91 1.76
CA ASP A 600 11.04 -15.87 1.43
C ASP A 600 11.21 -14.71 2.41
N ASP A 601 11.79 -13.61 1.91
CA ASP A 601 12.02 -12.37 2.66
C ASP A 601 10.72 -11.75 3.20
N GLY A 602 9.55 -12.15 2.67
CA GLY A 602 8.23 -11.75 3.15
C GLY A 602 7.58 -12.70 4.17
N HIS A 603 8.18 -13.85 4.49
CA HIS A 603 7.51 -14.87 5.29
C HIS A 603 7.59 -14.63 6.80
N ALA A 604 6.50 -14.11 7.38
CA ALA A 604 6.40 -13.63 8.76
C ALA A 604 6.82 -14.63 9.86
N LEU A 605 6.76 -15.94 9.62
CA LEU A 605 7.13 -16.96 10.61
C LEU A 605 8.60 -17.41 10.53
N TRP A 606 9.22 -17.25 9.35
CA TRP A 606 10.56 -17.76 9.08
C TRP A 606 11.63 -16.66 9.11
N VAL A 607 11.27 -15.41 8.81
CA VAL A 607 12.16 -14.25 8.96
C VAL A 607 12.75 -14.12 10.37
N PRO A 608 11.97 -14.25 11.47
CA PRO A 608 12.54 -14.23 12.83
C PRO A 608 13.45 -15.43 13.12
N ALA A 609 13.16 -16.60 12.52
CA ALA A 609 13.96 -17.80 12.69
C ALA A 609 15.31 -17.70 11.95
N ARG A 610 15.31 -17.17 10.72
CA ARG A 610 16.52 -16.88 9.94
C ARG A 610 17.41 -15.87 10.65
N LYS A 611 16.82 -14.77 11.15
CA LYS A 611 17.57 -13.75 11.90
C LYS A 611 18.21 -14.33 13.15
N PHE A 612 17.48 -15.19 13.88
CA PHE A 612 18.04 -15.91 15.02
C PHE A 612 19.19 -16.83 14.60
N ALA A 613 19.03 -17.59 13.53
CA ALA A 613 20.03 -18.50 13.01
C ALA A 613 21.32 -17.80 12.58
N SER A 614 21.22 -16.70 11.82
CA SER A 614 22.37 -15.89 11.43
C SER A 614 23.10 -15.32 12.65
N GLN A 615 22.38 -14.80 13.64
CA GLN A 615 22.99 -14.29 14.89
C GLN A 615 23.63 -15.41 15.73
N TRP A 616 23.01 -16.59 15.76
CA TRP A 616 23.49 -17.76 16.49
C TRP A 616 24.79 -18.31 15.88
N ALA A 617 24.84 -18.45 14.56
CA ALA A 617 26.01 -18.94 13.83
C ALA A 617 27.18 -17.94 13.82
N VAL A 618 26.90 -16.63 13.72
CA VAL A 618 27.93 -15.58 13.80
C VAL A 618 28.58 -15.54 15.18
N ARG A 619 27.79 -15.62 16.27
CA ARG A 619 28.35 -15.64 17.65
C ARG A 619 29.23 -16.85 17.96
N ARG A 620 29.11 -17.93 17.20
CA ARG A 620 29.92 -19.15 17.33
C ARG A 620 31.07 -19.21 16.31
N GLY A 621 31.31 -18.13 15.56
CA GLY A 621 32.46 -17.98 14.66
C GLY A 621 32.40 -18.81 13.36
N ARG A 622 31.20 -19.27 12.95
CA ARG A 622 31.02 -20.18 11.81
C ARG A 622 30.53 -19.52 10.52
N LEU A 623 30.12 -18.25 10.54
CA LEU A 623 29.68 -17.48 9.36
C LEU A 623 30.17 -16.03 9.41
N ARG A 624 30.41 -15.40 8.24
CA ARG A 624 30.66 -13.95 8.13
C ARG A 624 29.33 -13.20 8.06
N ALA A 625 29.29 -11.93 8.48
CA ALA A 625 28.07 -11.12 8.54
C ALA A 625 27.37 -10.89 7.18
N THR A 626 28.03 -11.23 6.07
CA THR A 626 27.62 -10.96 4.68
C THR A 626 27.17 -12.19 3.89
N ASP A 627 27.18 -13.39 4.46
CA ASP A 627 26.91 -14.63 3.72
C ASP A 627 25.40 -14.80 3.48
N ALA A 628 24.97 -14.67 2.22
CA ALA A 628 23.62 -15.01 1.79
C ALA A 628 23.52 -16.53 1.57
N VAL A 629 22.57 -17.17 2.25
CA VAL A 629 22.31 -18.61 2.04
C VAL A 629 21.55 -18.78 0.73
N ASP A 630 22.08 -19.60 -0.17
CA ASP A 630 21.56 -19.84 -1.52
C ASP A 630 20.34 -20.80 -1.48
N PRO A 631 19.14 -20.38 -1.95
CA PRO A 631 17.95 -21.23 -2.01
C PRO A 631 18.12 -22.49 -2.86
N ASP A 632 18.94 -22.42 -3.91
CA ASP A 632 19.21 -23.56 -4.79
C ASP A 632 20.14 -24.58 -4.12
N LEU A 633 21.02 -24.12 -3.22
CA LEU A 633 21.83 -24.99 -2.35
C LEU A 633 20.96 -25.79 -1.37
N LEU A 634 19.89 -25.18 -0.85
CA LEU A 634 18.98 -25.83 0.10
C LEU A 634 18.00 -26.79 -0.58
N ARG A 635 17.56 -26.49 -1.81
CA ARG A 635 16.87 -27.46 -2.67
C ARG A 635 17.79 -28.63 -3.01
N GLN A 636 19.02 -28.37 -3.46
CA GLN A 636 19.97 -29.42 -3.83
C GLN A 636 20.35 -30.34 -2.65
N LYS A 637 20.54 -29.80 -1.44
CA LYS A 637 20.88 -30.59 -0.24
C LYS A 637 19.66 -31.25 0.42
N GLY A 638 18.50 -30.59 0.45
CA GLY A 638 17.25 -31.21 0.94
C GLY A 638 16.84 -32.44 0.11
N TYR A 639 17.05 -32.39 -1.21
CA TYR A 639 16.91 -33.56 -2.07
C TYR A 639 18.05 -34.57 -1.93
N HIS A 640 19.27 -34.13 -1.60
CA HIS A 640 20.42 -35.03 -1.37
C HIS A 640 20.25 -35.89 -0.11
N ASP A 641 19.83 -35.33 1.02
CA ASP A 641 19.64 -36.07 2.27
C ASP A 641 18.41 -36.99 2.20
N MET A 642 17.34 -36.54 1.55
CA MET A 642 16.18 -37.38 1.16
C MET A 642 16.59 -38.54 0.23
N ALA A 643 17.51 -38.31 -0.71
CA ALA A 643 17.99 -39.33 -1.65
C ALA A 643 19.00 -40.32 -1.03
N VAL A 644 19.78 -39.88 -0.04
CA VAL A 644 20.66 -40.75 0.78
C VAL A 644 19.83 -41.68 1.67
N LEU A 645 18.67 -41.23 2.16
CA LEU A 645 17.70 -42.03 2.93
C LEU A 645 16.80 -42.95 2.07
N LEU A 646 16.56 -42.62 0.79
CA LEU A 646 15.64 -43.36 -0.09
C LEU A 646 16.31 -44.14 -1.25
N GLY A 647 17.64 -44.14 -1.35
CA GLY A 647 18.38 -45.10 -2.17
C GLY A 647 18.12 -45.07 -3.69
N ALA A 648 17.73 -43.94 -4.31
CA ALA A 648 17.48 -43.92 -5.76
C ALA A 648 17.91 -42.65 -6.52
N ALA A 649 18.74 -42.89 -7.55
CA ALA A 649 19.02 -42.13 -8.77
C ALA A 649 19.59 -40.68 -8.70
N VAL A 650 20.93 -40.58 -8.76
CA VAL A 650 21.72 -39.33 -8.75
C VAL A 650 22.58 -39.14 -10.01
N PRO A 651 22.03 -38.62 -11.13
CA PRO A 651 22.87 -38.20 -12.25
C PRO A 651 23.05 -36.67 -12.36
N GLN A 652 22.02 -35.87 -12.09
CA GLN A 652 22.06 -34.41 -12.31
C GLN A 652 22.74 -33.62 -11.18
N LEU A 653 22.70 -34.12 -9.94
CA LEU A 653 23.41 -33.55 -8.79
C LEU A 653 24.94 -33.76 -8.85
N ARG A 654 25.41 -34.85 -9.48
CA ARG A 654 26.85 -35.11 -9.65
C ARG A 654 27.49 -34.06 -10.58
N ALA A 655 26.79 -33.60 -11.62
CA ALA A 655 27.32 -32.61 -12.56
C ALA A 655 27.51 -31.20 -11.93
N ALA A 656 26.62 -30.80 -11.02
CA ALA A 656 26.74 -29.51 -10.32
C ALA A 656 27.83 -29.53 -9.24
N GLN A 657 27.92 -30.62 -8.46
CA GLN A 657 29.00 -30.81 -7.47
C GLN A 657 30.37 -30.90 -8.15
N TYR A 658 30.43 -31.55 -9.32
CA TYR A 658 31.61 -31.66 -10.15
C TYR A 658 32.15 -30.30 -10.60
N THR A 659 31.27 -29.49 -11.20
CA THR A 659 31.60 -28.14 -11.69
C THR A 659 32.11 -27.25 -10.54
N ARG A 660 31.49 -27.38 -9.36
CA ARG A 660 31.91 -26.63 -8.17
C ARG A 660 33.26 -27.08 -7.61
N ARG A 661 33.54 -28.39 -7.58
CA ARG A 661 34.86 -28.92 -7.14
C ARG A 661 35.96 -28.52 -8.11
N LYS A 662 35.68 -28.51 -9.42
CA LYS A 662 36.62 -28.03 -10.45
C LYS A 662 36.92 -26.53 -10.28
N ARG A 663 35.91 -25.68 -10.06
CA ARG A 663 36.09 -24.25 -9.72
C ARG A 663 36.93 -24.03 -8.48
N ARG A 664 36.67 -24.82 -7.43
CA ARG A 664 37.42 -24.73 -6.18
C ARG A 664 38.89 -25.08 -6.39
N ALA A 665 39.18 -26.17 -7.09
CA ALA A 665 40.57 -26.56 -7.40
C ALA A 665 41.28 -25.48 -8.22
N CYS A 666 40.62 -24.87 -9.22
CA CYS A 666 41.17 -23.74 -9.98
C CYS A 666 41.39 -22.48 -9.13
N GLY A 667 40.51 -22.21 -8.15
CA GLY A 667 40.64 -21.09 -7.24
C GLY A 667 41.83 -21.26 -6.28
N GLU A 668 41.92 -22.43 -5.65
CA GLU A 668 42.98 -22.75 -4.69
C GLU A 668 44.36 -22.84 -5.37
N LEU A 669 44.44 -23.30 -6.63
CA LEU A 669 45.69 -23.26 -7.39
C LEU A 669 46.14 -21.82 -7.68
N ARG A 670 45.22 -20.89 -7.94
CA ARG A 670 45.56 -19.47 -8.15
C ARG A 670 46.03 -18.80 -6.85
N GLU A 671 45.44 -19.15 -5.72
CA GLU A 671 45.92 -18.69 -4.42
C GLU A 671 47.34 -19.20 -4.15
N LEU A 672 47.60 -20.48 -4.39
CA LEU A 672 48.94 -21.06 -4.24
C LEU A 672 49.95 -20.43 -5.22
N ALA A 673 49.53 -20.11 -6.45
CA ALA A 673 50.35 -19.38 -7.40
C ALA A 673 50.69 -17.95 -6.90
N ALA A 674 49.71 -17.25 -6.31
CA ALA A 674 49.95 -15.94 -5.71
C ALA A 674 50.90 -16.02 -4.49
N GLU A 675 50.75 -17.04 -3.64
CA GLU A 675 51.62 -17.30 -2.49
C GLU A 675 53.07 -17.60 -2.91
N THR A 676 53.27 -18.13 -4.12
CA THR A 676 54.58 -18.51 -4.67
C THR A 676 55.11 -17.52 -5.71
N ALA A 677 54.50 -16.32 -5.78
CA ALA A 677 54.85 -15.24 -6.70
C ALA A 677 54.82 -15.59 -8.19
N VAL A 678 53.99 -16.56 -8.59
CA VAL A 678 53.74 -16.94 -9.98
C VAL A 678 52.58 -16.12 -10.55
N GLU A 679 52.83 -15.38 -11.63
CA GLU A 679 51.79 -14.59 -12.30
C GLU A 679 50.70 -15.49 -12.92
N CYS A 680 49.45 -15.24 -12.55
CA CYS A 680 48.30 -15.94 -13.09
C CYS A 680 47.83 -15.33 -14.42
N PRO A 681 47.42 -16.14 -15.42
CA PRO A 681 46.89 -15.62 -16.67
C PRO A 681 45.60 -14.79 -16.45
N ALA A 682 45.59 -13.56 -16.98
CA ALA A 682 44.48 -12.63 -16.81
C ALA A 682 43.21 -13.09 -17.58
N GLY A 683 42.13 -13.36 -16.84
CA GLY A 683 40.82 -13.67 -17.41
C GLY A 683 39.72 -13.81 -16.36
N THR A 684 38.54 -13.24 -16.63
CA THR A 684 37.36 -13.17 -15.74
C THR A 684 36.63 -14.51 -15.52
N ARG A 685 37.21 -15.66 -15.91
CA ARG A 685 36.56 -16.97 -15.76
C ARG A 685 36.97 -17.65 -14.45
N THR A 686 35.96 -18.04 -13.66
CA THR A 686 36.08 -18.84 -12.43
C THR A 686 36.63 -20.25 -12.63
N GLU A 687 36.76 -20.74 -13.88
CA GLU A 687 37.38 -22.04 -14.23
C GLU A 687 38.56 -21.84 -15.19
N LEU A 688 39.67 -22.54 -14.94
CA LEU A 688 40.80 -22.66 -15.86
C LEU A 688 40.54 -23.80 -16.86
N LYS A 689 40.85 -23.56 -18.15
CA LYS A 689 40.92 -24.66 -19.14
C LYS A 689 42.04 -25.63 -18.75
N LYS A 690 41.95 -26.90 -19.18
CA LYS A 690 42.93 -27.96 -18.89
C LYS A 690 44.37 -27.50 -19.12
N ASP A 691 44.66 -27.01 -20.32
CA ASP A 691 46.00 -26.53 -20.69
C ASP A 691 46.49 -25.35 -19.82
N GLN A 692 45.57 -24.49 -19.37
CA GLN A 692 45.89 -23.36 -18.50
C GLN A 692 46.12 -23.81 -17.06
N PHE A 693 45.43 -24.85 -16.61
CA PHE A 693 45.61 -25.45 -15.29
C PHE A 693 46.96 -26.19 -15.23
N GLU A 694 47.27 -26.99 -16.24
CA GLU A 694 48.55 -27.70 -16.37
C GLU A 694 49.75 -26.73 -16.43
N ALA A 695 49.65 -25.66 -17.24
CA ALA A 695 50.69 -24.65 -17.32
C ALA A 695 50.94 -23.94 -15.98
N LEU A 696 49.88 -23.66 -15.22
CA LEU A 696 49.98 -23.02 -13.91
C LEU A 696 50.57 -23.97 -12.86
N VAL A 697 50.20 -25.26 -12.86
CA VAL A 697 50.83 -26.28 -12.00
C VAL A 697 52.32 -26.40 -12.29
N GLN A 698 52.73 -26.44 -13.55
CA GLN A 698 54.15 -26.48 -13.92
C GLN A 698 54.91 -25.24 -13.44
N ALA A 699 54.34 -24.05 -13.62
CA ALA A 699 54.95 -22.79 -13.18
C ALA A 699 55.12 -22.73 -11.65
N VAL A 700 54.15 -23.20 -10.88
CA VAL A 700 54.23 -23.28 -9.41
C VAL A 700 55.23 -24.35 -8.96
N THR A 701 55.32 -25.48 -9.68
CA THR A 701 56.28 -26.56 -9.38
C THR A 701 57.73 -26.13 -9.52
N GLN A 702 58.01 -25.15 -10.39
CA GLN A 702 59.36 -24.60 -10.62
C GLN A 702 59.83 -23.65 -9.50
N GLN A 703 58.94 -23.23 -8.59
CA GLN A 703 59.30 -22.41 -7.43
C GLN A 703 59.78 -23.28 -6.25
N GLN A 704 60.49 -22.67 -5.30
CA GLN A 704 60.85 -23.34 -4.04
C GLN A 704 59.61 -23.43 -3.14
N LEU A 705 58.95 -24.59 -3.16
CA LEU A 705 57.74 -24.87 -2.37
C LEU A 705 58.11 -25.45 -1.00
N THR A 706 57.38 -25.05 0.04
CA THR A 706 57.42 -25.77 1.33
C THR A 706 56.81 -27.17 1.18
N PRO A 707 57.10 -28.12 2.10
CA PRO A 707 56.50 -29.47 2.05
C PRO A 707 54.97 -29.44 2.05
N GLU A 708 54.38 -28.49 2.79
CA GLU A 708 52.93 -28.28 2.85
C GLU A 708 52.37 -27.73 1.54
N GLN A 709 53.06 -26.80 0.89
CA GLN A 709 52.68 -26.24 -0.40
C GLN A 709 52.79 -27.29 -1.52
N ARG A 710 53.80 -28.15 -1.47
CA ARG A 710 53.97 -29.24 -2.45
C ARG A 710 52.87 -30.30 -2.29
N ALA A 711 52.56 -30.72 -1.06
CA ALA A 711 51.44 -31.62 -0.81
C ALA A 711 50.10 -31.03 -1.28
N ARG A 712 49.88 -29.73 -1.05
CA ARG A 712 48.69 -29.01 -1.53
C ARG A 712 48.61 -28.96 -3.05
N LEU A 713 49.73 -28.77 -3.75
CA LEU A 713 49.79 -28.76 -5.22
C LEU A 713 49.49 -30.14 -5.81
N ASP A 714 50.04 -31.20 -5.22
CA ASP A 714 49.83 -32.58 -5.66
C ASP A 714 48.35 -32.99 -5.49
N GLU A 715 47.75 -32.67 -4.34
CA GLU A 715 46.33 -32.93 -4.05
C GLU A 715 45.40 -32.19 -5.04
N LEU A 716 45.69 -30.92 -5.34
CA LEU A 716 44.89 -30.13 -6.29
C LEU A 716 45.00 -30.67 -7.73
N THR A 717 46.19 -31.13 -8.11
CA THR A 717 46.44 -31.69 -9.44
C THR A 717 45.70 -33.00 -9.61
N GLU A 718 45.82 -33.91 -8.64
CA GLU A 718 45.13 -35.19 -8.66
C GLU A 718 43.59 -35.02 -8.67
N LEU A 719 43.07 -34.11 -7.84
CA LEU A 719 41.64 -33.81 -7.78
C LEU A 719 41.10 -33.27 -9.12
N TYR A 720 41.85 -32.42 -9.83
CA TYR A 720 41.39 -31.86 -11.11
C TYR A 720 41.30 -32.92 -12.21
N PHE A 721 42.29 -33.81 -12.32
CA PHE A 721 42.31 -34.86 -13.34
C PHE A 721 41.33 -36.01 -13.06
N GLN A 722 41.17 -36.41 -11.79
CA GLN A 722 40.12 -37.37 -11.40
C GLN A 722 38.72 -36.88 -11.74
N LEU A 723 38.52 -35.56 -11.68
CA LEU A 723 37.29 -34.96 -12.14
C LEU A 723 37.25 -35.05 -13.69
N GLU A 724 38.28 -34.64 -14.43
CA GLU A 724 38.21 -34.61 -15.90
C GLU A 724 37.85 -35.95 -16.59
N GLU A 725 38.18 -37.11 -16.01
CA GLU A 725 38.08 -38.41 -16.66
C GLU A 725 36.69 -39.14 -16.63
N ARG A 726 35.60 -38.61 -16.03
CA ARG A 726 34.31 -39.35 -15.92
C ARG A 726 33.22 -39.02 -16.99
N PRO A 727 32.45 -40.04 -17.45
CA PRO A 727 31.65 -39.99 -18.68
C PRO A 727 30.27 -39.33 -18.51
N ALA A 728 29.77 -38.75 -19.61
CA ALA A 728 28.51 -38.01 -19.68
C ALA A 728 27.29 -38.81 -19.18
N VAL A 729 26.50 -38.20 -18.30
CA VAL A 729 25.22 -38.72 -17.80
C VAL A 729 24.23 -38.95 -18.95
N ALA A 730 23.69 -40.16 -19.03
CA ALA A 730 22.65 -40.53 -20.01
C ALA A 730 21.40 -39.66 -19.86
N ARG A 731 21.10 -38.84 -20.88
CA ARG A 731 19.87 -38.05 -20.97
C ARG A 731 18.68 -38.98 -21.20
N GLN A 732 17.53 -38.70 -20.57
CA GLN A 732 16.27 -39.30 -21.01
C GLN A 732 16.08 -39.02 -22.51
N PRO A 733 15.67 -40.01 -23.31
CA PRO A 733 15.46 -39.81 -24.74
C PRO A 733 14.38 -38.74 -24.95
N PHE A 734 14.69 -37.74 -25.78
CA PHE A 734 13.73 -36.70 -26.14
C PHE A 734 12.47 -37.33 -26.74
N ARG A 735 11.29 -36.86 -26.32
CA ARG A 735 10.02 -37.29 -26.91
C ARG A 735 9.01 -36.14 -26.93
N LEU A 736 8.61 -35.70 -28.11
CA LEU A 736 7.53 -34.74 -28.31
C LEU A 736 6.20 -35.48 -28.42
N ARG A 737 5.23 -35.11 -27.57
CA ARG A 737 3.84 -35.60 -27.54
C ARG A 737 2.87 -34.47 -27.23
N ALA A 738 2.90 -33.41 -28.05
CA ALA A 738 2.07 -32.22 -27.84
C ALA A 738 1.48 -31.74 -29.16
N SER A 739 0.19 -31.39 -29.15
CA SER A 739 -0.52 -30.85 -30.32
C SER A 739 -0.16 -29.40 -30.66
N ALA A 740 0.66 -28.74 -29.84
CA ALA A 740 1.23 -27.44 -30.14
C ALA A 740 2.61 -27.29 -29.47
N ALA A 741 3.56 -26.60 -30.11
CA ALA A 741 4.89 -26.38 -29.57
C ALA A 741 5.55 -25.13 -30.15
N LEU A 742 6.40 -24.49 -29.34
CA LEU A 742 7.30 -23.42 -29.75
C LEU A 742 8.65 -24.02 -30.18
N PHE A 743 9.15 -23.60 -31.33
CA PHE A 743 10.44 -23.97 -31.87
C PHE A 743 11.32 -22.74 -32.04
N THR A 744 12.62 -22.90 -31.76
CA THR A 744 13.62 -21.83 -31.91
C THR A 744 14.80 -22.32 -32.73
N TYR A 745 15.13 -21.62 -33.81
CA TYR A 745 16.25 -21.95 -34.70
C TYR A 745 17.37 -20.92 -34.54
N ASN A 746 18.54 -21.40 -34.11
CA ASN A 746 19.75 -20.60 -33.97
C ASN A 746 20.70 -20.84 -35.15
N VAL A 747 20.29 -20.40 -36.34
CA VAL A 747 21.09 -20.56 -37.56
C VAL A 747 22.23 -19.54 -37.57
N GLN A 748 23.43 -19.97 -37.97
CA GLN A 748 24.57 -19.06 -38.14
C GLN A 748 24.40 -18.25 -39.43
N ASN A 749 24.82 -16.98 -39.44
CA ASN A 749 24.78 -16.09 -40.61
C ASN A 749 23.38 -15.98 -41.25
N LEU A 750 22.34 -15.98 -40.43
CA LEU A 750 20.97 -15.82 -40.90
C LEU A 750 20.75 -14.37 -41.38
N THR A 751 20.22 -14.20 -42.59
CA THR A 751 19.83 -12.90 -43.17
C THR A 751 18.30 -12.74 -43.16
N GLU A 752 17.80 -11.52 -43.36
CA GLU A 752 16.36 -11.28 -43.44
C GLU A 752 15.70 -12.01 -44.62
N ASP A 753 16.40 -12.12 -45.76
CA ASP A 753 15.91 -12.83 -46.96
C ASP A 753 15.63 -14.31 -46.72
N ALA A 754 16.35 -14.93 -45.77
CA ALA A 754 16.17 -16.34 -45.41
C ALA A 754 14.84 -16.60 -44.69
N PHE A 755 14.13 -15.57 -44.23
CA PHE A 755 12.84 -15.72 -43.57
C PHE A 755 11.75 -16.23 -44.51
N SER A 756 11.73 -15.78 -45.77
CA SER A 756 10.77 -16.25 -46.77
C SER A 756 10.96 -17.74 -47.07
N GLU A 757 12.21 -18.19 -47.20
CA GLU A 757 12.55 -19.61 -47.37
C GLU A 757 12.11 -20.44 -46.14
N PHE A 758 12.31 -19.91 -44.93
CA PHE A 758 11.87 -20.58 -43.71
C PHE A 758 10.35 -20.73 -43.62
N VAL A 759 9.60 -19.71 -44.05
CA VAL A 759 8.14 -19.77 -44.13
C VAL A 759 7.68 -20.82 -45.14
N SER A 760 8.27 -20.86 -46.34
CA SER A 760 7.97 -21.89 -47.33
C SER A 760 8.29 -23.30 -46.80
N PHE A 761 9.36 -23.45 -46.04
CA PHE A 761 9.66 -24.72 -45.34
C PHE A 761 8.54 -25.10 -44.36
N ILE A 762 8.07 -24.18 -43.51
CA ILE A 762 6.97 -24.46 -42.57
C ILE A 762 5.69 -24.86 -43.32
N GLU A 763 5.41 -24.23 -44.45
CA GLU A 763 4.24 -24.54 -45.28
C GLU A 763 4.31 -25.93 -45.92
N THR A 764 5.50 -26.51 -46.07
CA THR A 764 5.67 -27.89 -46.55
C THR A 764 5.43 -28.96 -45.46
N LEU A 765 5.32 -28.57 -44.18
CA LEU A 765 5.18 -29.51 -43.08
C LEU A 765 3.79 -30.16 -43.05
N GLU A 766 3.77 -31.47 -43.24
CA GLU A 766 2.54 -32.24 -43.11
C GLU A 766 2.01 -32.21 -41.67
N ASN A 767 0.68 -32.19 -41.54
CA ASN A 767 -0.05 -32.18 -40.26
C ASN A 767 0.05 -30.89 -39.43
N VAL A 768 0.67 -29.82 -39.94
CA VAL A 768 0.58 -28.48 -39.32
C VAL A 768 -0.71 -27.80 -39.77
N VAL A 769 -1.55 -27.40 -38.81
CA VAL A 769 -2.85 -26.75 -39.07
C VAL A 769 -2.76 -25.25 -38.90
N ARG A 770 -1.94 -24.78 -37.95
CA ARG A 770 -1.68 -23.35 -37.74
C ARG A 770 -0.23 -23.12 -37.41
N TRP A 771 0.31 -21.99 -37.85
CA TRP A 771 1.64 -21.56 -37.51
C TRP A 771 1.77 -20.05 -37.38
N THR A 772 2.71 -19.62 -36.54
CA THR A 772 3.20 -18.24 -36.47
C THR A 772 4.71 -18.29 -36.42
N ALA A 773 5.37 -17.59 -37.32
CA ALA A 773 6.83 -17.54 -37.42
C ALA A 773 7.33 -16.10 -37.31
N THR A 774 8.49 -15.92 -36.70
CA THR A 774 9.09 -14.62 -36.45
C THR A 774 10.60 -14.69 -36.54
N LEU A 775 11.18 -13.65 -37.14
CA LEU A 775 12.61 -13.37 -37.17
C LEU A 775 12.94 -12.29 -36.13
N GLU A 776 13.89 -12.59 -35.24
CA GLU A 776 14.28 -11.73 -34.12
C GLU A 776 15.81 -11.58 -34.01
N GLU A 777 16.25 -10.40 -33.60
CA GLU A 777 17.62 -10.15 -33.15
C GLU A 777 17.82 -10.67 -31.73
N SER A 778 18.96 -11.34 -31.52
CA SER A 778 19.33 -11.89 -30.23
C SER A 778 19.99 -10.80 -29.37
N LEU A 779 19.18 -10.13 -28.55
CA LEU A 779 19.64 -9.05 -27.65
C LEU A 779 20.67 -9.48 -26.59
N HIS A 780 20.88 -10.80 -26.42
CA HIS A 780 21.81 -11.36 -25.45
C HIS A 780 23.02 -12.06 -26.12
N ALA A 781 23.13 -12.01 -27.45
CA ALA A 781 24.29 -12.54 -28.13
C ALA A 781 25.52 -11.63 -27.93
N THR A 782 26.70 -12.24 -27.84
CA THR A 782 27.99 -11.51 -27.81
C THR A 782 28.27 -10.79 -29.12
N GLU A 783 27.70 -11.27 -30.21
CA GLU A 783 27.74 -10.67 -31.54
C GLU A 783 26.48 -9.83 -31.73
N SER A 784 26.65 -8.50 -31.80
CA SER A 784 25.55 -7.57 -32.07
C SER A 784 24.95 -7.84 -33.46
N GLY A 785 23.62 -7.76 -33.60
CA GLY A 785 22.93 -8.01 -34.87
C GLY A 785 22.65 -9.48 -35.20
N ARG A 786 23.01 -10.44 -34.32
CA ARG A 786 22.76 -11.86 -34.59
C ARG A 786 21.26 -12.18 -34.65
N LEU A 787 20.81 -12.75 -35.75
CA LEU A 787 19.41 -13.14 -35.95
C LEU A 787 19.11 -14.59 -35.55
N HIS A 788 17.86 -14.86 -35.17
CA HIS A 788 17.31 -16.18 -34.89
C HIS A 788 15.81 -16.22 -35.21
N LEU A 789 15.27 -17.44 -35.36
CA LEU A 789 13.86 -17.64 -35.71
C LEU A 789 13.11 -18.28 -34.56
N HIS A 790 11.88 -17.84 -34.36
CA HIS A 790 10.88 -18.52 -33.55
C HIS A 790 9.73 -18.96 -34.45
N CYS A 791 9.21 -20.17 -34.24
CA CYS A 791 7.90 -20.53 -34.78
C CYS A 791 7.07 -21.32 -33.78
N PHE A 792 5.78 -20.99 -33.69
CA PHE A 792 4.81 -21.75 -32.93
C PHE A 792 3.96 -22.55 -33.90
N LEU A 793 3.96 -23.87 -33.77
CA LEU A 793 3.24 -24.79 -34.65
C LEU A 793 2.13 -25.51 -33.89
N GLU A 794 0.96 -25.61 -34.51
CA GLU A 794 -0.15 -26.46 -34.09
C GLU A 794 -0.31 -27.63 -35.05
N PHE A 795 -0.44 -28.82 -34.50
CA PHE A 795 -0.58 -30.05 -35.25
C PHE A 795 -2.02 -30.56 -35.23
N SER A 796 -2.49 -31.14 -36.33
CA SER A 796 -3.80 -31.79 -36.44
C SER A 796 -3.96 -32.94 -35.45
N ARG A 797 -2.86 -33.63 -35.17
CA ARG A 797 -2.70 -34.66 -34.15
C ARG A 797 -1.37 -34.45 -33.44
N ALA A 798 -1.33 -34.67 -32.13
CA ALA A 798 -0.07 -34.61 -31.39
C ALA A 798 0.95 -35.60 -31.99
N PRO A 799 2.07 -35.12 -32.58
CA PRO A 799 3.12 -36.00 -33.08
C PRO A 799 3.72 -36.79 -31.93
N ASP A 800 4.18 -38.01 -32.21
CA ASP A 800 4.94 -38.84 -31.27
C ASP A 800 6.37 -38.99 -31.78
N TRP A 801 7.16 -37.93 -31.65
CA TRP A 801 8.50 -37.87 -32.24
C TRP A 801 9.58 -38.08 -31.19
N ALA A 802 10.46 -39.05 -31.44
CA ALA A 802 11.66 -39.28 -30.63
C ALA A 802 12.83 -38.33 -31.00
N THR A 803 12.73 -37.63 -32.13
CA THR A 803 13.71 -36.65 -32.61
C THR A 803 13.01 -35.49 -33.31
N LEU A 804 13.68 -34.35 -33.45
CA LEU A 804 13.17 -33.20 -34.21
C LEU A 804 13.68 -33.17 -35.66
N GLN A 805 14.15 -34.31 -36.18
CA GLN A 805 14.68 -34.42 -37.55
C GLN A 805 13.70 -33.92 -38.63
N PRO A 806 12.38 -34.20 -38.55
CA PRO A 806 11.43 -33.65 -39.53
C PRO A 806 11.34 -32.12 -39.53
N LEU A 807 11.81 -31.47 -38.47
CA LEU A 807 11.83 -30.02 -38.33
C LEU A 807 13.21 -29.41 -38.58
N THR A 808 14.17 -30.19 -39.06
CA THR A 808 15.51 -29.68 -39.38
C THR A 808 15.45 -28.76 -40.59
N TRP A 809 15.96 -27.54 -40.42
CA TRP A 809 16.03 -26.55 -41.49
C TRP A 809 17.45 -26.00 -41.59
N ARG A 810 18.00 -25.96 -42.80
CA ARG A 810 19.41 -25.62 -43.08
C ARG A 810 20.41 -26.36 -42.17
N GLY A 811 20.17 -27.65 -41.94
CA GLY A 811 21.01 -28.50 -41.09
C GLY A 811 20.91 -28.21 -39.58
N VAL A 812 20.05 -27.27 -39.16
CA VAL A 812 19.85 -26.91 -37.75
C VAL A 812 18.61 -27.59 -37.20
N LEU A 813 18.80 -28.33 -36.11
CA LEU A 813 17.71 -28.85 -35.28
C LEU A 813 17.19 -27.74 -34.34
N PRO A 814 15.88 -27.47 -34.30
CA PRO A 814 15.35 -26.44 -33.42
C PRO A 814 15.38 -26.87 -31.96
N ASN A 815 15.43 -25.89 -31.06
CA ASN A 815 15.04 -26.10 -29.67
C ASN A 815 13.51 -26.14 -29.58
N CYS A 816 12.93 -27.07 -28.82
CA CYS A 816 11.49 -27.27 -28.71
C CYS A 816 11.00 -27.04 -27.28
N SER A 817 9.92 -26.25 -27.14
CA SER A 817 9.16 -26.08 -25.91
C SER A 817 7.70 -26.50 -26.16
N ALA A 818 7.35 -27.70 -25.70
CA ALA A 818 6.03 -28.30 -25.93
C ALA A 818 4.94 -27.63 -25.07
N CYS A 819 3.74 -27.40 -25.65
CA CYS A 819 2.58 -26.97 -24.90
C CYS A 819 2.09 -28.11 -23.97
N LYS A 820 2.11 -27.86 -22.65
CA LYS A 820 1.71 -28.84 -21.62
C LYS A 820 0.25 -28.72 -21.19
N ALA A 821 -0.46 -27.69 -21.63
CA ALA A 821 -1.85 -27.46 -21.26
C ALA A 821 -2.76 -28.58 -21.82
N ARG A 822 -3.87 -28.88 -21.13
CA ARG A 822 -4.85 -29.89 -21.53
C ARG A 822 -6.28 -29.38 -21.34
N GLY A 823 -7.24 -30.01 -22.02
CA GLY A 823 -8.66 -29.71 -21.86
C GLY A 823 -9.02 -28.27 -22.30
N PRO A 824 -10.02 -27.63 -21.66
CA PRO A 824 -10.52 -26.31 -22.06
C PRO A 824 -9.47 -25.20 -22.05
N ARG A 825 -8.40 -25.35 -21.27
CA ARG A 825 -7.28 -24.39 -21.18
C ARG A 825 -6.25 -24.52 -22.29
N TRP A 826 -6.32 -25.58 -23.11
CA TRP A 826 -5.33 -25.84 -24.16
C TRP A 826 -5.36 -24.76 -25.25
N ARG A 827 -6.55 -24.39 -25.74
CA ARG A 827 -6.72 -23.38 -26.80
C ARG A 827 -6.13 -22.03 -26.38
N GLU A 828 -6.42 -21.61 -25.15
CA GLU A 828 -5.87 -20.38 -24.57
C GLU A 828 -4.34 -20.40 -24.52
N ALA A 829 -3.73 -21.52 -24.09
CA ALA A 829 -2.28 -21.66 -24.03
C ALA A 829 -1.64 -21.68 -25.42
N ALA A 830 -2.30 -22.27 -26.41
CA ALA A 830 -1.86 -22.27 -27.80
C ALA A 830 -1.97 -20.87 -28.43
N ASP A 831 -3.08 -20.16 -28.19
CA ASP A 831 -3.26 -18.76 -28.60
C ASP A 831 -2.22 -17.84 -27.96
N GLN A 832 -1.87 -18.06 -26.69
CA GLN A 832 -0.77 -17.35 -26.04
C GLN A 832 0.59 -17.63 -26.72
N GLY A 833 0.83 -18.87 -27.15
CA GLY A 833 2.04 -19.26 -27.89
C GLY A 833 2.12 -18.61 -29.27
N HIS A 834 1.01 -18.57 -30.00
CA HIS A 834 0.89 -17.83 -31.25
C HIS A 834 1.12 -16.33 -31.03
N PHE A 835 0.48 -15.75 -30.01
CA PHE A 835 0.66 -14.34 -29.66
C PHE A 835 2.11 -14.02 -29.28
N TYR A 836 2.79 -14.91 -28.55
CA TYR A 836 4.19 -14.73 -28.18
C TYR A 836 5.12 -14.60 -29.40
N CYS A 837 4.88 -15.40 -30.44
CA CYS A 837 5.65 -15.29 -31.67
C CYS A 837 5.21 -14.07 -32.49
N TRP A 838 3.90 -13.80 -32.54
CA TRP A 838 3.36 -12.71 -33.34
C TRP A 838 3.72 -11.31 -32.79
N ALA A 839 3.81 -11.16 -31.47
CA ALA A 839 4.04 -9.88 -30.82
C ALA A 839 5.37 -9.23 -31.27
N TRP A 840 5.30 -7.93 -31.58
CA TRP A 840 6.45 -7.12 -32.01
C TRP A 840 7.36 -6.82 -30.81
N LYS A 841 8.18 -7.81 -30.46
CA LYS A 841 9.13 -7.72 -29.36
C LYS A 841 10.33 -6.87 -29.76
N LEU A 842 11.07 -6.41 -28.76
CA LEU A 842 12.36 -5.75 -28.98
C LEU A 842 13.26 -6.71 -29.77
N GLY A 843 13.76 -6.24 -30.92
CA GLY A 843 14.55 -7.04 -31.85
C GLY A 843 13.76 -7.78 -32.93
N THR A 844 12.41 -7.77 -32.91
CA THR A 844 11.61 -8.35 -34.00
C THR A 844 11.87 -7.62 -35.32
N ARG A 845 12.16 -8.38 -36.38
CA ARG A 845 12.38 -7.88 -37.75
C ARG A 845 11.21 -8.22 -38.66
N CYS A 846 10.72 -9.46 -38.59
CA CYS A 846 9.63 -9.93 -39.45
C CYS A 846 8.72 -10.91 -38.71
N VAL A 847 7.44 -10.92 -39.06
CA VAL A 847 6.42 -11.84 -38.53
C VAL A 847 5.53 -12.33 -39.67
N ARG A 848 5.20 -13.62 -39.69
CA ARG A 848 4.23 -14.23 -40.62
C ARG A 848 3.34 -15.23 -39.86
N THR A 849 2.11 -15.41 -40.34
CA THR A 849 1.15 -16.38 -39.77
C THR A 849 0.41 -17.14 -40.86
N SER A 850 -0.13 -18.30 -40.51
CA SER A 850 -0.96 -19.14 -41.38
C SER A 850 -2.44 -18.70 -41.42
N ASN A 851 -2.73 -17.40 -41.34
CA ASN A 851 -4.07 -16.84 -41.12
C ASN A 851 -4.66 -17.10 -39.72
N HIS A 852 -3.82 -17.13 -38.68
CA HIS A 852 -4.26 -17.18 -37.27
C HIS A 852 -3.76 -15.97 -36.51
N GLU A 853 -4.39 -14.83 -36.79
CA GLU A 853 -3.97 -13.52 -36.27
C GLU A 853 -4.70 -13.11 -34.98
N PRO A 854 -4.00 -12.46 -34.04
CA PRO A 854 -4.60 -11.93 -32.82
C PRO A 854 -5.64 -10.83 -33.12
N TRP A 855 -6.66 -10.75 -32.28
CA TRP A 855 -7.86 -9.88 -32.39
C TRP A 855 -8.76 -10.13 -33.61
N VAL A 856 -8.32 -10.92 -34.59
CA VAL A 856 -9.15 -11.38 -35.71
C VAL A 856 -9.66 -12.79 -35.43
N HIS A 857 -8.75 -13.73 -35.14
CA HIS A 857 -9.07 -15.15 -34.99
C HIS A 857 -9.15 -15.57 -33.51
N TYR A 858 -8.49 -14.83 -32.61
CA TYR A 858 -8.53 -15.09 -31.17
C TYR A 858 -8.36 -13.81 -30.35
N THR A 859 -8.91 -13.82 -29.13
CA THR A 859 -8.81 -12.68 -28.22
C THR A 859 -7.51 -12.70 -27.43
N VAL A 860 -6.76 -11.60 -27.48
CA VAL A 860 -5.55 -11.41 -26.66
C VAL A 860 -5.94 -11.00 -25.24
N ARG A 861 -5.40 -11.70 -24.24
CA ARG A 861 -5.61 -11.34 -22.84
C ARG A 861 -4.61 -10.28 -22.41
N ALA A 862 -5.09 -9.33 -21.61
CA ALA A 862 -4.29 -8.24 -21.10
C ALA A 862 -3.07 -8.73 -20.28
N THR A 863 -3.22 -9.85 -19.55
CA THR A 863 -2.14 -10.48 -18.80
C THR A 863 -0.97 -10.94 -19.68
N TRP A 864 -1.21 -11.28 -20.95
CA TRP A 864 -0.14 -11.66 -21.87
C TRP A 864 0.73 -10.47 -22.25
N LEU A 865 0.11 -9.29 -22.43
CA LEU A 865 0.81 -8.03 -22.65
C LEU A 865 1.65 -7.68 -21.43
N ASP A 866 1.03 -7.74 -20.25
CA ASP A 866 1.66 -7.37 -18.99
C ASP A 866 2.90 -8.23 -18.71
N LEU A 867 2.84 -9.54 -18.99
CA LEU A 867 3.98 -10.44 -18.87
C LEU A 867 5.14 -10.07 -19.80
N LEU A 868 4.85 -9.77 -21.07
CA LEU A 868 5.89 -9.41 -22.04
C LEU A 868 6.52 -8.05 -21.72
N TRP A 869 5.73 -7.07 -21.30
CA TRP A 869 6.24 -5.75 -20.90
C TRP A 869 7.05 -5.83 -19.60
N SER A 870 6.56 -6.54 -18.57
CA SER A 870 7.31 -6.76 -17.33
C SER A 870 8.60 -7.56 -17.54
N GLY A 871 8.65 -8.39 -18.57
CA GLY A 871 9.84 -9.13 -18.98
C GLY A 871 10.78 -8.33 -19.88
N HIS A 872 10.56 -7.02 -20.04
CA HIS A 872 11.30 -6.12 -20.92
C HIS A 872 11.39 -6.62 -22.37
N LYS A 873 10.37 -7.35 -22.85
CA LYS A 873 10.30 -7.83 -24.23
C LYS A 873 9.54 -6.89 -25.16
N LEU A 874 8.67 -6.03 -24.64
CA LEU A 874 7.96 -5.00 -25.41
C LEU A 874 8.50 -3.62 -25.04
N SER A 875 8.58 -2.73 -26.03
CA SER A 875 8.74 -1.30 -25.76
C SER A 875 7.47 -0.74 -25.12
N HIS A 876 7.60 0.42 -24.44
CA HIS A 876 6.45 1.13 -23.88
C HIS A 876 5.41 1.47 -24.95
N GLU A 877 5.86 1.90 -26.13
CA GLU A 877 4.99 2.27 -27.25
C GLU A 877 4.17 1.09 -27.77
N VAL A 878 4.82 -0.03 -28.08
CA VAL A 878 4.14 -1.24 -28.59
C VAL A 878 3.20 -1.81 -27.53
N TYR A 879 3.60 -1.78 -26.25
CA TYR A 879 2.73 -2.20 -25.15
C TYR A 879 1.45 -1.36 -25.08
N LEU A 880 1.55 -0.03 -25.20
CA LEU A 880 0.39 0.87 -25.22
C LEU A 880 -0.49 0.66 -26.46
N GLU A 881 0.11 0.45 -27.63
CA GLU A 881 -0.61 0.12 -28.86
C GLU A 881 -1.46 -1.15 -28.67
N TYR A 882 -0.87 -2.21 -28.11
CA TYR A 882 -1.58 -3.46 -27.86
C TYR A 882 -2.62 -3.33 -26.74
N ALA A 883 -2.32 -2.55 -25.70
CA ALA A 883 -3.25 -2.27 -24.61
C ALA A 883 -4.50 -1.53 -25.13
N ALA A 884 -4.35 -0.62 -26.09
CA ALA A 884 -5.46 0.06 -26.74
C ALA A 884 -6.36 -0.93 -27.52
N LYS A 885 -5.77 -1.91 -28.21
CA LYS A 885 -6.50 -2.98 -28.91
C LYS A 885 -7.27 -3.90 -27.95
N VAL A 886 -6.75 -4.15 -26.75
CA VAL A 886 -7.44 -4.90 -25.68
C VAL A 886 -8.60 -4.11 -25.04
N ARG A 887 -8.52 -2.76 -25.08
CA ARG A 887 -9.49 -1.77 -24.56
C ARG A 887 -9.68 -1.78 -23.04
N LEU A 888 -9.86 -2.94 -22.42
CA LEU A 888 -10.13 -3.07 -20.98
C LEU A 888 -8.88 -2.76 -20.14
N GLY A 889 -8.98 -1.71 -19.32
CA GLY A 889 -7.90 -1.28 -18.43
C GLY A 889 -6.80 -0.49 -19.12
N PHE A 890 -7.04 0.04 -20.33
CA PHE A 890 -6.07 0.87 -21.07
C PHE A 890 -5.60 2.08 -20.25
N ILE A 891 -6.53 2.86 -19.66
CA ILE A 891 -6.19 4.05 -18.86
C ILE A 891 -5.25 3.69 -17.70
N THR A 892 -5.49 2.57 -17.02
CA THR A 892 -4.63 2.13 -15.91
C THR A 892 -3.23 1.79 -16.42
N ARG A 893 -3.12 1.09 -17.55
CA ARG A 893 -1.83 0.73 -18.16
C ARG A 893 -1.07 1.94 -18.69
N SER A 894 -1.77 2.93 -19.28
CA SER A 894 -1.18 4.22 -19.68
C SER A 894 -0.51 4.90 -18.50
N LYS A 895 -1.25 5.06 -17.39
CA LYS A 895 -0.72 5.66 -16.17
C LYS A 895 0.47 4.89 -15.58
N GLN A 896 0.46 3.57 -15.68
CA GLN A 896 1.58 2.73 -15.23
C GLN A 896 2.83 2.96 -16.09
N VAL A 897 2.67 3.03 -17.41
CA VAL A 897 3.79 3.35 -18.32
C VAL A 897 4.32 4.75 -18.06
N GLU A 898 3.45 5.76 -17.94
CA GLU A 898 3.83 7.13 -17.61
C GLU A 898 4.64 7.20 -16.30
N ALA A 899 4.19 6.49 -15.27
CA ALA A 899 4.89 6.45 -13.98
C ALA A 899 6.28 5.78 -14.08
N VAL A 900 6.40 4.69 -14.87
CA VAL A 900 7.68 4.01 -15.09
C VAL A 900 8.64 4.90 -15.89
N VAL A 901 8.17 5.52 -16.97
CA VAL A 901 8.99 6.45 -17.78
C VAL A 901 9.47 7.63 -16.95
N ALA A 902 8.60 8.23 -16.12
CA ALA A 902 8.99 9.31 -15.21
C ALA A 902 10.05 8.85 -14.21
N HIS A 903 9.94 7.63 -13.67
CA HIS A 903 10.93 7.07 -12.76
C HIS A 903 12.29 6.81 -13.45
N GLU A 904 12.28 6.30 -14.68
CA GLU A 904 13.49 6.07 -15.47
C GLU A 904 14.20 7.38 -15.81
N GLN A 905 13.45 8.42 -16.20
CA GLN A 905 13.97 9.77 -16.43
C GLN A 905 14.58 10.37 -15.16
N MET A 906 13.89 10.22 -14.02
CA MET A 906 14.41 10.69 -12.72
C MET A 906 15.72 9.98 -12.36
N ARG A 907 15.81 8.66 -12.51
CA ARG A 907 17.06 7.92 -12.25
C ARG A 907 18.19 8.31 -13.21
N ALA A 908 17.89 8.55 -14.48
CA ALA A 908 18.87 9.04 -15.44
C ALA A 908 19.42 10.41 -15.02
N PHE A 909 18.54 11.32 -14.60
CA PHE A 909 18.92 12.63 -14.07
C PHE A 909 19.74 12.54 -12.78
N GLU A 910 19.36 11.67 -11.83
CA GLU A 910 20.13 11.43 -10.60
C GLU A 910 21.52 10.87 -10.90
N ALA A 911 21.64 9.96 -11.86
CA ALA A 911 22.93 9.41 -12.29
C ALA A 911 23.81 10.49 -12.93
N GLU A 912 23.22 11.37 -13.74
CA GLU A 912 23.92 12.53 -14.32
C GLU A 912 24.37 13.52 -13.23
N GLN A 913 23.50 13.80 -12.25
CA GLN A 913 23.82 14.64 -11.11
C GLN A 913 24.94 14.04 -10.26
N ALA A 914 24.91 12.73 -9.99
CA ALA A 914 25.95 12.03 -9.26
C ALA A 914 27.30 12.07 -10.01
N ALA A 915 27.28 11.88 -11.34
CA ALA A 915 28.47 12.04 -12.18
C ALA A 915 29.01 13.48 -12.17
N ALA A 916 28.13 14.50 -12.16
CA ALA A 916 28.52 15.89 -12.00
C ALA A 916 29.13 16.18 -10.63
N VAL A 917 28.54 15.66 -9.55
CA VAL A 917 29.07 15.78 -8.18
C VAL A 917 30.43 15.10 -8.06
N ALA A 918 30.62 13.91 -8.64
CA ALA A 918 31.89 13.19 -8.66
C ALA A 918 32.98 13.99 -9.39
N ARG A 919 32.66 14.61 -10.53
CA ARG A 919 33.58 15.52 -11.25
C ARG A 919 33.94 16.78 -10.45
N LEU A 920 32.99 17.30 -9.66
CA LEU A 920 33.19 18.51 -8.85
C LEU A 920 33.86 18.23 -7.49
N ALA A 921 33.84 16.99 -7.00
CA ALA A 921 34.45 16.59 -5.73
C ALA A 921 35.95 16.94 -5.60
N PRO A 922 36.84 16.67 -6.57
CA PRO A 922 38.26 17.03 -6.48
C PRO A 922 38.53 18.53 -6.53
N LEU A 923 37.55 19.35 -6.95
CA LEU A 923 37.66 20.81 -6.97
C LEU A 923 37.27 21.46 -5.64
N LYS A 924 36.74 20.69 -4.67
CA LYS A 924 36.40 21.20 -3.34
C LYS A 924 37.68 21.42 -2.53
N ARG A 925 38.02 22.68 -2.28
CA ARG A 925 39.10 23.08 -1.36
C ARG A 925 38.55 23.24 0.08
N PRO A 926 39.35 22.95 1.12
CA PRO A 926 38.96 23.24 2.49
C PRO A 926 38.68 24.74 2.68
N PHE A 927 37.74 25.07 3.57
CA PHE A 927 37.48 26.47 3.93
C PHE A 927 38.68 27.07 4.66
N LYS A 928 38.91 28.37 4.50
CA LYS A 928 40.03 29.03 5.16
C LYS A 928 39.85 28.99 6.69
N ALA A 929 40.93 28.66 7.41
CA ALA A 929 40.90 28.45 8.86
C ALA A 929 40.46 29.71 9.63
N ASP A 930 40.87 30.89 9.19
CA ASP A 930 40.50 32.19 9.78
C ASP A 930 38.99 32.48 9.73
N VAL A 931 38.31 31.99 8.69
CA VAL A 931 36.85 32.13 8.56
C VAL A 931 36.13 31.14 9.48
N VAL A 932 36.63 29.90 9.59
CA VAL A 932 36.06 28.88 10.47
C VAL A 932 36.20 29.29 11.94
N GLU A 933 37.35 29.85 12.33
CA GLU A 933 37.59 30.32 13.70
C GLU A 933 36.63 31.45 14.13
N ARG A 934 36.37 32.41 13.24
CA ARG A 934 35.37 33.47 13.50
C ARG A 934 33.96 32.92 13.66
N LEU A 935 33.65 31.84 12.96
CA LEU A 935 32.34 31.17 13.05
C LEU A 935 32.23 30.30 14.31
N GLN A 936 33.34 29.74 14.81
CA GLN A 936 33.38 29.03 16.08
C GLN A 936 32.94 29.93 17.24
N ALA A 937 33.38 31.19 17.26
CA ALA A 937 32.97 32.17 18.29
C ALA A 937 31.46 32.50 18.24
N TRP A 938 30.84 32.41 17.07
CA TRP A 938 29.39 32.50 16.94
C TRP A 938 28.71 31.18 17.33
N ALA A 939 29.28 30.03 16.96
CA ALA A 939 28.69 28.72 17.22
C ALA A 939 28.68 28.34 18.71
N SER A 940 29.66 28.79 19.49
CA SER A 940 29.75 28.52 20.94
C SER A 940 28.57 29.04 21.75
N GLN A 941 27.79 30.00 21.22
CA GLN A 941 26.60 30.50 21.91
C GLN A 941 25.53 29.42 22.15
N TYR A 942 25.53 28.34 21.35
CA TYR A 942 24.57 27.25 21.45
C TYR A 942 24.95 26.20 22.51
N GLU A 943 26.11 26.35 23.16
CA GLU A 943 26.53 25.53 24.30
C GLU A 943 25.72 25.86 25.57
N GLU A 944 25.15 27.06 25.65
CA GLU A 944 24.33 27.54 26.76
C GLU A 944 22.89 27.82 26.33
N LEU A 945 21.93 27.54 27.22
CA LEU A 945 20.52 27.87 27.00
C LEU A 945 20.30 29.36 27.15
N GLN A 946 19.88 30.03 26.07
CA GLN A 946 19.60 31.46 26.06
C GLN A 946 18.18 31.73 25.52
N PRO A 947 17.46 32.75 26.05
CA PRO A 947 16.13 33.10 25.56
C PRO A 947 16.13 33.63 24.11
N ARG A 948 17.30 34.05 23.58
CA ARG A 948 17.46 34.48 22.20
C ARG A 948 18.90 34.30 21.72
N TYR A 949 19.07 33.66 20.56
CA TYR A 949 20.36 33.49 19.90
C TYR A 949 20.62 34.55 18.82
N LYS A 950 21.89 34.88 18.58
CA LYS A 950 22.36 35.75 17.49
C LYS A 950 22.40 34.95 16.18
N PHE A 951 21.89 35.52 15.09
CA PHE A 951 21.99 34.92 13.75
C PHE A 951 23.31 35.30 13.07
N CYS A 952 23.92 34.36 12.34
CA CYS A 952 25.13 34.62 11.56
C CYS A 952 24.77 35.17 10.16
N VAL A 953 25.45 36.23 9.72
CA VAL A 953 25.32 36.77 8.36
C VAL A 953 26.64 36.59 7.61
N LEU A 954 26.63 35.76 6.56
CA LEU A 954 27.77 35.57 5.68
C LEU A 954 27.70 36.53 4.48
N ARG A 955 28.55 37.57 4.49
CA ARG A 955 28.65 38.54 3.39
C ARG A 955 29.91 38.28 2.56
N ALA A 956 29.75 37.95 1.29
CA ALA A 956 30.84 37.86 0.32
C ALA A 956 30.32 38.03 -1.12
N GLY A 957 31.23 38.26 -2.08
CA GLY A 957 30.91 38.33 -3.51
C GLY A 957 30.30 37.03 -4.06
N SER A 958 29.85 37.07 -5.31
CA SER A 958 29.47 35.83 -6.02
C SER A 958 30.70 34.93 -6.21
N ARG A 959 30.51 33.61 -6.25
CA ARG A 959 31.57 32.58 -6.37
C ARG A 959 32.61 32.50 -5.23
N CYS A 960 32.44 33.22 -4.13
CA CYS A 960 33.34 33.14 -2.96
C CYS A 960 33.06 31.94 -2.03
N GLY A 961 32.22 30.97 -2.44
CA GLY A 961 31.91 29.78 -1.63
C GLY A 961 30.99 30.02 -0.42
N LYS A 962 30.44 31.23 -0.22
CA LYS A 962 29.58 31.58 0.93
C LYS A 962 28.40 30.63 1.16
N SER A 963 27.72 30.21 0.10
CA SER A 963 26.58 29.29 0.18
C SER A 963 27.01 27.86 0.50
N THR A 964 28.20 27.45 0.03
CA THR A 964 28.79 26.16 0.36
C THR A 964 29.23 26.12 1.81
N LEU A 965 29.88 27.19 2.30
CA LEU A 965 30.24 27.35 3.71
C LEU A 965 29.00 27.28 4.61
N ALA A 966 27.93 28.02 4.28
CA ALA A 966 26.67 27.99 5.03
C ALA A 966 26.08 26.58 5.15
N LYS A 967 26.09 25.80 4.05
CA LYS A 967 25.57 24.42 4.03
C LYS A 967 26.42 23.46 4.86
N SER A 968 27.72 23.72 4.99
CA SER A 968 28.65 22.88 5.75
C SER A 968 28.74 23.24 7.24
N LEU A 969 28.08 24.31 7.72
CA LEU A 969 28.17 24.73 9.13
C LEU A 969 27.70 23.65 10.11
N HIS A 970 26.67 22.88 9.75
CA HIS A 970 26.19 21.77 10.58
C HIS A 970 27.22 20.63 10.70
N ASP A 971 28.00 20.38 9.65
CA ASP A 971 29.04 19.36 9.66
C ASP A 971 30.31 19.84 10.39
N LEU A 972 30.62 21.14 10.26
CA LEU A 972 31.75 21.79 10.92
C LEU A 972 31.52 21.97 12.43
N PHE A 973 30.28 22.21 12.84
CA PHE A 973 29.88 22.43 14.22
C PHE A 973 28.70 21.50 14.56
N PRO A 974 28.96 20.27 15.05
CA PRO A 974 27.91 19.31 15.38
C PRO A 974 27.17 19.76 16.66
N TRP A 975 26.08 20.50 16.50
CA TRP A 975 25.27 20.97 17.62
C TRP A 975 24.45 19.83 18.21
N LYS A 976 24.46 19.67 19.54
CA LYS A 976 23.51 18.78 20.21
C LYS A 976 22.16 19.50 20.28
N PRO A 977 21.07 18.96 19.72
CA PRO A 977 19.76 19.56 19.93
C PRO A 977 19.45 19.55 21.45
N PRO A 978 18.83 20.61 21.98
CA PRO A 978 18.35 20.58 23.37
C PRO A 978 17.43 19.37 23.53
N SER A 979 17.72 18.51 24.52
CA SER A 979 16.83 17.41 24.87
C SER A 979 15.47 17.97 25.25
N ALA A 980 14.46 17.68 24.43
CA ALA A 980 13.07 18.08 24.64
C ALA A 980 12.45 17.33 25.83
#